data_AF-A0A7V5SIC5-F1
#
_entry.id   AF-A0A7V5SIC5-F1
#
_cell.length_a   1.000
_cell.length_b   1.000
_cell.length_c   1.000
_cell.angle_alpha   90.00
_cell.angle_beta   90.00
_cell.angle_gamma   90.00
#
_symmetry.space_group_name_H-M   'P 1'
#
loop_
_entity.id
_entity.type
_entity.pdbx_description
1 polymer ?
#
loop_
_entity_poly.entity_id
_entity_poly.type
_entity_poly.pdbx_seq_one_letter_code
_entity_poly.pdbx_strand_id
1 'polypeptide(L)'
;MVAQFLVHLVWALAVATSVGYVLARCRREYIVPARLGYTVVGIGVSVIWLVLLISTLLHEFRYTYVWSHSSRQLPLHLLIASSYAGQEGSLLLWSFWLALVGFAVRAFARRWGWEAEVMSVYTGVLAGMLLLLVAKNPFTFVWETYAGQGIAEGFQPHDGRGLNPLLHNYWIVFHPPVLFLGFTLVTVPFALAIAGLWRREYQRWVIAALPWLGGAAAVLGLGILLGGLWAYETLGWGGFWAWDPVENSSLVPWLFTVAVLHTVLIQRRTGGVVRTNVVLTVLAFLAVLYSTFLTRSGVLGDTSVHSFVDPGFFAYALLLGLMVAGAGVSAFFLFTRWKELGMQALVLPPNSRELMLALGALGLAVSAVVVLVGTSYPIVAELLGRPKVAIEQRFYNVLHIPIGAWILLLNGLSLLLQWRATPGRLFGRRLLLPLGVAVVGTGSLWAVGVRDVALLALGSTAWVALGINGRLLIEHVRRNPRMLGAWSAHAGVALLVLGVVTLASLSWTVHVRLPQGEPVQVGVYRLTYEGREQIERQYTDREKWRYRVRVETGHSRAELFPVLFWSDYNRRQAAFLEPGIAWRVAADLYMAPKAVETEGAAAELVLRRGEIGRLPTDSTVQVRLLRFEMGPVQGDTLTLAVWIELSSNAPRSDTLRLPMRMLDLERTQPEWIPVRDLFEIGLLRILPERQDIARSQAVIGVRPRGAREREVFTVEFSLKPGINLVWLGGMLVVVGLLWSGAQRLRGIPGRKLRDGQSKRPQEAVVTVMDSKRVSGV
;
A
#
# COMPACT_ATOMS: atom_id res chain seq x y z
N MET A 1 8.18 -32.53 -3.91
CA MET A 1 9.26 -33.10 -4.75
C MET A 1 9.27 -32.55 -6.17
N VAL A 2 8.41 -32.97 -7.12
CA VAL A 2 8.50 -32.52 -8.54
C VAL A 2 8.42 -30.99 -8.69
N ALA A 3 7.45 -30.35 -8.03
CA ALA A 3 7.29 -28.89 -8.09
C ALA A 3 8.48 -28.14 -7.47
N GLN A 4 9.06 -28.65 -6.37
CA GLN A 4 10.27 -28.08 -5.76
C GLN A 4 11.47 -28.20 -6.72
N PHE A 5 11.69 -29.38 -7.29
CA PHE A 5 12.75 -29.61 -8.28
C PHE A 5 12.64 -28.69 -9.49
N LEU A 6 11.41 -28.45 -9.97
CA LEU A 6 11.16 -27.55 -11.09
C LEU A 6 11.65 -26.12 -10.79
N VAL A 7 11.48 -25.61 -9.56
CA VAL A 7 12.01 -24.29 -9.15
C VAL A 7 13.53 -24.25 -9.29
N HIS A 8 14.24 -25.25 -8.78
CA HIS A 8 15.71 -25.34 -8.89
C HIS A 8 16.18 -25.47 -10.34
N LEU A 9 15.52 -26.29 -11.14
CA LEU A 9 15.84 -26.50 -12.55
C LEU A 9 15.67 -25.20 -13.35
N VAL A 10 14.53 -24.51 -13.17
CA VAL A 10 14.25 -23.25 -13.87
C VAL A 10 15.23 -22.15 -13.44
N TRP A 11 15.63 -22.11 -12.16
CA TRP A 11 16.70 -21.22 -11.70
C TRP A 11 18.03 -21.51 -12.40
N ALA A 12 18.48 -22.77 -12.42
CA ALA A 12 19.74 -23.15 -13.07
C ALA A 12 19.73 -22.83 -14.57
N LEU A 13 18.60 -23.07 -15.25
CA LEU A 13 18.40 -22.69 -16.64
C LEU A 13 18.41 -21.17 -16.85
N ALA A 14 17.88 -20.39 -15.91
CA ALA A 14 17.92 -18.93 -15.97
C ALA A 14 19.36 -18.40 -15.86
N VAL A 15 20.17 -18.98 -14.97
CA VAL A 15 21.61 -18.68 -14.88
C VAL A 15 22.32 -19.03 -16.18
N ALA A 16 22.14 -20.26 -16.69
CA ALA A 16 22.73 -20.71 -17.94
C ALA A 16 22.30 -19.84 -19.14
N THR A 17 21.04 -19.40 -19.17
CA THR A 17 20.50 -18.51 -20.21
C THR A 17 21.14 -17.12 -20.13
N SER A 18 21.28 -16.57 -18.92
CA SER A 18 21.94 -15.28 -18.71
C SER A 18 23.39 -15.32 -19.20
N VAL A 19 24.14 -16.35 -18.79
CA VAL A 19 25.52 -16.61 -19.28
C VAL A 19 25.53 -16.81 -20.79
N GLY A 20 24.58 -17.56 -21.34
CA GLY A 20 24.44 -17.75 -22.79
C GLY A 20 24.27 -16.44 -23.56
N TYR A 21 23.50 -15.48 -23.02
CA TYR A 21 23.40 -14.14 -23.61
C TYR A 21 24.69 -13.33 -23.49
N VAL A 22 25.44 -13.46 -22.40
CA VAL A 22 26.79 -12.86 -22.27
C VAL A 22 27.74 -13.46 -23.31
N LEU A 23 27.76 -14.78 -23.47
CA LEU A 23 28.58 -15.48 -24.47
C LEU A 23 28.17 -15.12 -25.90
N ALA A 24 26.86 -14.95 -26.16
CA ALA A 24 26.32 -14.54 -27.45
C ALA A 24 26.85 -13.17 -27.91
N ARG A 25 27.29 -12.32 -26.98
CA ARG A 25 27.93 -11.06 -27.30
C ARG A 25 29.32 -11.24 -27.92
N CYS A 26 30.05 -12.27 -27.49
CA CYS A 26 31.39 -12.59 -27.98
C CYS A 26 31.34 -13.52 -29.19
N ARG A 27 30.43 -14.52 -29.19
CA ARG A 27 30.29 -15.55 -30.21
C ARG A 27 28.83 -15.72 -30.59
N ARG A 28 28.47 -15.38 -31.83
CA ARG A 28 27.06 -15.36 -32.28
C ARG A 28 26.35 -16.72 -32.20
N GLU A 29 27.08 -17.84 -32.20
CA GLU A 29 26.52 -19.19 -32.11
C GLU A 29 25.64 -19.40 -30.84
N TYR A 30 25.96 -18.73 -29.73
CA TYR A 30 25.21 -18.86 -28.48
C TYR A 30 23.87 -18.10 -28.47
N ILE A 31 23.58 -17.25 -29.47
CA ILE A 31 22.33 -16.45 -29.45
C ILE A 31 21.08 -17.33 -29.60
N VAL A 32 21.16 -18.40 -30.41
CA VAL A 32 20.02 -19.30 -30.64
C VAL A 32 19.76 -20.17 -29.40
N PRO A 33 20.77 -20.84 -28.80
CA PRO A 33 20.62 -21.51 -27.51
C PRO A 33 20.10 -20.58 -26.40
N ALA A 34 20.63 -19.35 -26.28
CA ALA A 34 20.17 -18.40 -25.26
C ALA A 34 18.69 -18.01 -25.46
N ARG A 35 18.23 -17.82 -26.70
CA ARG A 35 16.81 -17.58 -26.99
C ARG A 35 15.94 -18.77 -26.60
N LEU A 36 16.36 -19.98 -26.93
CA LEU A 36 15.64 -21.19 -26.55
C LEU A 36 15.59 -21.32 -25.02
N GLY A 37 16.73 -21.15 -24.35
CA GLY A 37 16.83 -21.13 -22.89
C GLY A 37 15.88 -20.14 -22.25
N TYR A 38 15.81 -18.91 -22.76
CA TYR A 38 14.86 -17.91 -22.26
C TYR A 38 13.40 -18.32 -22.45
N THR A 39 13.06 -18.93 -23.59
CA THR A 39 11.70 -19.44 -23.84
C THR A 39 11.37 -20.57 -22.85
N VAL A 40 12.29 -21.51 -22.62
CA VAL A 40 12.12 -22.61 -21.66
C VAL A 40 11.97 -22.08 -20.23
N VAL A 41 12.81 -21.12 -19.82
CA VAL A 41 12.69 -20.46 -18.51
C VAL A 41 11.34 -19.75 -18.37
N GLY A 42 10.91 -19.00 -19.39
CA GLY A 42 9.63 -18.30 -19.34
C GLY A 42 8.42 -19.23 -19.23
N ILE A 43 8.44 -20.35 -19.96
CA ILE A 43 7.43 -21.42 -19.84
C ILE A 43 7.53 -22.05 -18.45
N GLY A 44 8.72 -22.39 -17.98
CA GLY A 44 8.95 -23.02 -16.67
C GLY A 44 8.43 -22.18 -15.51
N VAL A 45 8.70 -20.87 -15.50
CA VAL A 45 8.15 -19.95 -14.48
C VAL A 45 6.62 -19.87 -14.57
N SER A 46 6.06 -19.84 -15.78
CA SER A 46 4.60 -19.83 -15.97
C SER A 46 3.96 -21.12 -15.46
N VAL A 47 4.58 -22.27 -15.71
CA VAL A 47 4.13 -23.58 -15.18
C VAL A 47 4.23 -23.60 -13.66
N ILE A 48 5.32 -23.12 -13.08
CA ILE A 48 5.47 -23.03 -11.62
C ILE A 48 4.33 -22.19 -11.01
N TRP A 49 4.03 -21.02 -11.58
CA TRP A 49 2.93 -20.18 -11.11
C TRP A 49 1.56 -20.86 -11.25
N LEU A 50 1.29 -21.51 -12.39
CA LEU A 50 0.07 -22.27 -12.60
C LEU A 50 -0.07 -23.44 -11.63
N VAL A 51 1.02 -24.16 -11.33
CA VAL A 51 1.01 -25.26 -10.35
C VAL A 51 0.67 -24.74 -8.96
N LEU A 52 1.23 -23.60 -8.53
CA LEU A 52 0.86 -23.00 -7.23
C LEU A 52 -0.60 -22.56 -7.21
N LEU A 53 -1.08 -21.92 -8.27
CA LEU A 53 -2.47 -21.49 -8.39
C LEU A 53 -3.42 -22.71 -8.34
N ILE A 54 -3.17 -23.74 -9.14
CA ILE A 54 -3.98 -24.97 -9.15
C ILE A 54 -3.92 -25.65 -7.78
N SER A 55 -2.74 -25.75 -7.15
CA SER A 55 -2.61 -26.32 -5.80
C SER A 55 -3.43 -25.55 -4.77
N THR A 56 -3.50 -24.22 -4.91
CA THR A 56 -4.31 -23.36 -4.04
C THR A 56 -5.80 -23.59 -4.27
N LEU A 57 -6.24 -23.66 -5.54
CA LEU A 57 -7.64 -23.89 -5.92
C LEU A 57 -8.13 -25.31 -5.54
N LEU A 58 -7.23 -26.29 -5.55
CA LEU A 58 -7.51 -27.67 -5.13
C LEU A 58 -7.30 -27.90 -3.63
N HIS A 59 -6.99 -26.86 -2.86
CA HIS A 59 -6.80 -26.94 -1.40
C HIS A 59 -5.72 -27.97 -0.98
N GLU A 60 -4.60 -27.99 -1.71
CA GLU A 60 -3.44 -28.84 -1.44
C GLU A 60 -2.65 -28.40 -0.20
N PHE A 61 -3.25 -28.56 0.98
CA PHE A 61 -2.70 -28.11 2.27
C PHE A 61 -1.44 -28.83 2.72
N ARG A 62 -0.95 -29.83 1.98
CA ARG A 62 0.38 -30.42 2.19
C ARG A 62 1.50 -29.41 1.95
N TYR A 63 1.28 -28.36 1.15
CA TYR A 63 2.23 -27.28 0.96
C TYR A 63 2.04 -26.20 2.02
N THR A 64 3.12 -25.84 2.72
CA THR A 64 3.10 -24.84 3.80
C THR A 64 2.52 -23.52 3.34
N TYR A 65 2.85 -23.07 2.13
CA TYR A 65 2.33 -21.82 1.57
C TYR A 65 0.79 -21.86 1.43
N VAL A 66 0.26 -22.91 0.80
CA VAL A 66 -1.18 -23.08 0.57
C VAL A 66 -1.92 -23.16 1.90
N TRP A 67 -1.41 -23.95 2.84
CA TRP A 67 -1.96 -24.04 4.19
C TRP A 67 -1.91 -22.71 4.96
N SER A 68 -0.84 -21.92 4.82
CA SER A 68 -0.66 -20.69 5.62
C SER A 68 -1.50 -19.51 5.13
N HIS A 69 -1.93 -19.51 3.86
CA HIS A 69 -2.54 -18.33 3.22
C HIS A 69 -3.94 -18.58 2.64
N SER A 70 -4.40 -19.82 2.56
CA SER A 70 -5.71 -20.17 2.02
C SER A 70 -6.55 -20.98 3.01
N SER A 71 -7.84 -21.10 2.75
CA SER A 71 -8.75 -22.03 3.44
C SER A 71 -9.87 -22.44 2.49
N ARG A 72 -10.61 -23.49 2.83
CA ARG A 72 -11.77 -23.98 2.05
C ARG A 72 -12.93 -22.99 2.02
N GLN A 73 -12.98 -22.07 2.97
CA GLN A 73 -14.07 -21.10 3.12
C GLN A 73 -13.85 -19.82 2.29
N LEU A 74 -12.66 -19.61 1.71
CA LEU A 74 -12.38 -18.39 0.95
C LEU A 74 -13.21 -18.30 -0.35
N PRO A 75 -13.86 -17.16 -0.63
CA PRO A 75 -14.42 -16.87 -1.94
C PRO A 75 -13.36 -17.01 -3.05
N LEU A 76 -13.78 -17.47 -4.24
CA LEU A 76 -12.86 -17.76 -5.35
C LEU A 76 -11.88 -16.62 -5.67
N HIS A 77 -12.33 -15.36 -5.64
CA HIS A 77 -11.46 -14.22 -5.94
C HIS A 77 -10.35 -14.02 -4.88
N LEU A 78 -10.66 -14.20 -3.59
CA LEU A 78 -9.67 -14.18 -2.51
C LEU A 78 -8.81 -15.44 -2.51
N LEU A 79 -9.38 -16.59 -2.90
CA LEU A 79 -8.63 -17.84 -3.04
C LEU A 79 -7.58 -17.73 -4.15
N ILE A 80 -7.93 -17.18 -5.33
CA ILE A 80 -6.96 -16.87 -6.38
C ILE A 80 -5.91 -15.89 -5.85
N ALA A 81 -6.32 -14.84 -5.14
CA ALA A 81 -5.40 -13.86 -4.62
C ALA A 81 -4.46 -14.38 -3.52
N SER A 82 -4.88 -15.40 -2.77
CA SER A 82 -4.04 -16.05 -1.75
C SER A 82 -2.78 -16.68 -2.35
N SER A 83 -2.80 -17.04 -3.64
CA SER A 83 -1.63 -17.56 -4.37
C SER A 83 -0.45 -16.58 -4.43
N TYR A 84 -0.67 -15.28 -4.16
CA TYR A 84 0.37 -14.25 -4.10
C TYR A 84 0.28 -13.33 -2.87
N ALA A 85 -0.48 -13.72 -1.85
CA ALA A 85 -0.60 -12.96 -0.60
C ALA A 85 0.65 -13.05 0.28
N GLY A 86 1.35 -14.19 0.29
CA GLY A 86 2.55 -14.42 1.08
C GLY A 86 3.85 -13.99 0.40
N GLN A 87 4.99 -14.25 1.04
CA GLN A 87 6.31 -13.88 0.49
C GLN A 87 6.64 -14.69 -0.77
N GLU A 88 6.55 -16.01 -0.69
CA GLU A 88 6.87 -16.94 -1.77
C GLU A 88 6.00 -16.68 -3.01
N GLY A 89 4.69 -16.56 -2.81
CA GLY A 89 3.72 -16.32 -3.88
C GLY A 89 3.90 -14.96 -4.56
N SER A 90 4.18 -13.90 -3.80
CA SER A 90 4.43 -12.58 -4.38
C SER A 90 5.77 -12.49 -5.14
N LEU A 91 6.82 -13.16 -4.66
CA LEU A 91 8.09 -13.30 -5.38
C LEU A 91 7.91 -14.10 -6.69
N LEU A 92 7.04 -15.12 -6.65
CA LEU A 92 6.67 -15.88 -7.83
C LEU A 92 5.85 -15.05 -8.82
N LEU A 93 4.90 -14.25 -8.35
CA LEU A 93 4.15 -13.30 -9.18
C LEU A 93 5.09 -12.29 -9.86
N TRP A 94 6.09 -11.77 -9.14
CA TRP A 94 7.08 -10.87 -9.74
C TRP A 94 7.95 -11.60 -10.77
N SER A 95 8.43 -12.80 -10.46
CA SER A 95 9.20 -13.64 -11.39
C SER A 95 8.40 -13.97 -12.65
N PHE A 96 7.10 -14.22 -12.50
CA PHE A 96 6.17 -14.43 -13.61
C PHE A 96 6.08 -13.18 -14.50
N TRP A 97 5.91 -11.99 -13.92
CA TRP A 97 5.91 -10.75 -14.70
C TRP A 97 7.24 -10.52 -15.41
N LEU A 98 8.38 -10.73 -14.75
CA LEU A 98 9.70 -10.65 -15.36
C LEU A 98 9.83 -11.59 -16.55
N ALA A 99 9.41 -12.85 -16.40
CA ALA A 99 9.41 -13.84 -17.49
C ALA A 99 8.50 -13.42 -18.66
N LEU A 100 7.26 -12.99 -18.37
CA LEU A 100 6.29 -12.64 -19.40
C LEU A 100 6.69 -11.36 -20.16
N VAL A 101 7.02 -10.29 -19.44
CA VAL A 101 7.44 -9.01 -20.03
C VAL A 101 8.74 -9.19 -20.82
N GLY A 102 9.64 -10.07 -20.39
CA GLY A 102 10.91 -10.25 -21.07
C GLY A 102 10.80 -10.90 -22.45
N PHE A 103 9.69 -11.55 -22.82
CA PHE A 103 9.41 -11.88 -24.21
C PHE A 103 9.26 -10.62 -25.09
N ALA A 104 8.54 -9.61 -24.58
CA ALA A 104 8.41 -8.33 -25.24
C ALA A 104 9.74 -7.56 -25.26
N VAL A 105 10.50 -7.59 -24.17
CA VAL A 105 11.85 -6.98 -24.09
C VAL A 105 12.80 -7.63 -25.08
N ARG A 106 12.84 -8.97 -25.17
CA ARG A 106 13.66 -9.71 -26.15
C ARG A 106 13.31 -9.32 -27.58
N ALA A 107 12.02 -9.32 -27.91
CA ALA A 107 11.54 -8.93 -29.23
C ALA A 107 11.89 -7.47 -29.56
N PHE A 108 11.78 -6.58 -28.59
CA PHE A 108 12.16 -5.18 -28.70
C PHE A 108 13.68 -5.04 -28.89
N ALA A 109 14.50 -5.55 -27.98
CA ALA A 109 15.96 -5.47 -28.02
C ALA A 109 16.54 -6.07 -29.31
N ARG A 110 15.93 -7.14 -29.85
CA ARG A 110 16.29 -7.70 -31.16
C ARG A 110 16.11 -6.72 -32.31
N ARG A 111 15.01 -5.94 -32.32
CA ARG A 111 14.78 -4.90 -33.35
C ARG A 111 15.81 -3.78 -33.27
N TRP A 112 16.38 -3.55 -32.09
CA TRP A 112 17.44 -2.56 -31.87
C TRP A 112 18.86 -3.11 -32.06
N GLY A 113 19.02 -4.44 -32.21
CA GLY A 113 20.32 -5.10 -32.33
C GLY A 113 21.08 -5.23 -31.01
N TRP A 114 20.39 -5.13 -29.87
CA TRP A 114 20.95 -5.11 -28.51
C TRP A 114 20.50 -6.31 -27.66
N GLU A 115 20.03 -7.38 -28.33
CA GLU A 115 19.40 -8.51 -27.66
C GLU A 115 20.32 -9.16 -26.62
N ALA A 116 21.60 -9.40 -26.97
CA ALA A 116 22.55 -10.08 -26.09
C ALA A 116 22.81 -9.27 -24.81
N GLU A 117 23.08 -7.98 -24.92
CA GLU A 117 23.41 -7.12 -23.79
C GLU A 117 22.19 -6.82 -22.90
N VAL A 118 21.02 -6.57 -23.50
CA VAL A 118 19.80 -6.30 -22.73
C VAL A 118 19.31 -7.57 -22.02
N MET A 119 19.27 -8.70 -22.73
CA MET A 119 18.74 -9.93 -22.16
C MET A 119 19.68 -10.60 -21.17
N SER A 120 20.99 -10.40 -21.24
CA SER A 120 21.92 -10.85 -20.19
C SER A 120 21.64 -10.17 -18.87
N VAL A 121 21.53 -8.83 -18.85
CA VAL A 121 21.18 -8.09 -17.63
C VAL A 121 19.78 -8.45 -17.13
N TYR A 122 18.79 -8.44 -18.03
CA TYR A 122 17.40 -8.72 -17.67
C TYR A 122 17.19 -10.15 -17.14
N THR A 123 17.79 -11.15 -17.80
CA THR A 123 17.71 -12.55 -17.35
C THR A 123 18.54 -12.77 -16.08
N GLY A 124 19.62 -12.02 -15.88
CA GLY A 124 20.37 -12.02 -14.61
C GLY A 124 19.51 -11.57 -13.43
N VAL A 125 18.69 -10.52 -13.60
CA VAL A 125 17.72 -10.09 -12.57
C VAL A 125 16.67 -11.19 -12.30
N LEU A 126 16.13 -11.81 -13.36
CA LEU A 126 15.20 -12.94 -13.22
C LEU A 126 15.85 -14.13 -12.50
N ALA A 127 17.11 -14.47 -12.83
CA ALA A 127 17.84 -15.53 -12.15
C ALA A 127 18.06 -15.22 -10.66
N GLY A 128 18.32 -13.96 -10.31
CA GLY A 128 18.39 -13.50 -8.93
C GLY A 128 17.06 -13.64 -8.17
N MET A 129 15.94 -13.28 -8.81
CA MET A 129 14.61 -13.49 -8.23
C MET A 129 14.26 -14.98 -8.07
N LEU A 130 14.62 -15.81 -9.03
CA LEU A 130 14.44 -17.26 -8.93
C LEU A 130 15.32 -17.89 -7.84
N LEU A 131 16.49 -17.31 -7.55
CA LEU A 131 17.31 -17.73 -6.42
C LEU A 131 16.62 -17.46 -5.07
N LEU A 132 15.88 -16.35 -4.95
CA LEU A 132 15.04 -16.11 -3.76
C LEU A 132 13.95 -17.17 -3.64
N LEU A 133 13.34 -17.60 -4.75
CA LEU A 133 12.34 -18.68 -4.73
C LEU A 133 12.93 -20.06 -4.43
N VAL A 134 14.21 -20.28 -4.76
CA VAL A 134 14.95 -21.47 -4.29
C VAL A 134 15.08 -21.44 -2.76
N ALA A 135 15.35 -20.27 -2.17
CA ALA A 135 15.41 -20.09 -0.72
C ALA A 135 14.03 -20.15 -0.04
N LYS A 136 13.02 -19.58 -0.70
CA LYS A 136 11.64 -19.42 -0.25
C LYS A 136 10.71 -20.14 -1.21
N ASN A 137 10.79 -21.48 -1.19
CA ASN A 137 10.08 -22.32 -2.13
C ASN A 137 8.61 -22.46 -1.74
N PRO A 138 7.65 -22.05 -2.60
CA PRO A 138 6.21 -22.14 -2.28
C PRO A 138 5.69 -23.59 -2.17
N PHE A 139 6.49 -24.57 -2.61
CA PHE A 139 6.13 -25.99 -2.56
C PHE A 139 6.85 -26.76 -1.44
N THR A 140 7.46 -26.07 -0.47
CA THR A 140 7.91 -26.69 0.77
C THR A 140 6.73 -27.34 1.49
N PHE A 141 6.90 -28.58 1.92
CA PHE A 141 5.84 -29.31 2.60
C PHE A 141 5.71 -28.91 4.07
N VAL A 142 4.52 -29.11 4.64
CA VAL A 142 4.24 -28.81 6.06
C VAL A 142 5.18 -29.60 6.97
N TRP A 143 5.38 -30.90 6.72
CA TRP A 143 6.28 -31.73 7.51
C TRP A 143 7.77 -31.35 7.35
N GLU A 144 8.18 -30.76 6.23
CA GLU A 144 9.55 -30.23 6.08
C GLU A 144 9.73 -28.95 6.90
N THR A 145 8.72 -28.07 6.89
CA THR A 145 8.78 -26.79 7.63
C THR A 145 8.77 -27.02 9.14
N TYR A 146 7.99 -28.00 9.61
CA TYR A 146 7.77 -28.29 11.01
C TYR A 146 8.42 -29.61 11.46
N ALA A 147 9.46 -30.08 10.78
CA ALA A 147 10.14 -31.34 11.10
C ALA A 147 10.61 -31.41 12.57
N GLY A 148 11.10 -30.28 13.11
CA GLY A 148 11.52 -30.17 14.52
C GLY A 148 10.39 -30.23 15.55
N GLN A 149 9.13 -30.24 15.13
CA GLN A 149 7.93 -30.35 15.98
C GLN A 149 7.32 -31.75 15.96
N GLY A 150 8.01 -32.75 15.37
CA GLY A 150 7.56 -34.14 15.33
C GLY A 150 6.42 -34.41 14.34
N ILE A 151 6.22 -33.54 13.35
CA ILE A 151 5.22 -33.75 12.30
C ILE A 151 5.69 -34.86 11.35
N ALA A 152 4.89 -35.92 11.22
CA ALA A 152 5.20 -37.05 10.36
C ALA A 152 5.18 -36.69 8.87
N GLU A 153 6.04 -37.35 8.09
CA GLU A 153 6.05 -37.22 6.63
C GLU A 153 4.69 -37.63 6.04
N GLY A 154 4.19 -36.86 5.07
CA GLY A 154 2.88 -37.07 4.46
C GLY A 154 1.71 -36.46 5.25
N PHE A 155 1.94 -35.83 6.39
CA PHE A 155 0.89 -35.11 7.13
C PHE A 155 0.26 -33.99 6.28
N GLN A 156 -1.06 -34.04 6.14
CA GLN A 156 -1.84 -33.02 5.44
C GLN A 156 -2.90 -32.44 6.40
N PRO A 157 -2.83 -31.14 6.71
CA PRO A 157 -3.89 -30.45 7.43
C PRO A 157 -5.24 -30.56 6.72
N HIS A 158 -6.32 -30.68 7.50
CA HIS A 158 -7.68 -30.77 6.97
C HIS A 158 -8.16 -29.46 6.31
N ASP A 159 -7.76 -28.32 6.90
CA ASP A 159 -8.00 -26.98 6.35
C ASP A 159 -6.76 -26.09 6.53
N GLY A 160 -6.73 -24.98 5.81
CA GLY A 160 -5.71 -23.95 5.93
C GLY A 160 -6.08 -22.87 6.93
N ARG A 161 -5.09 -22.06 7.32
CA ARG A 161 -5.22 -20.96 8.27
C ARG A 161 -6.06 -19.78 7.76
N GLY A 162 -6.37 -19.77 6.47
CA GLY A 162 -7.03 -18.65 5.82
C GLY A 162 -6.09 -17.49 5.52
N LEU A 163 -6.62 -16.51 4.81
CA LEU A 163 -5.92 -15.28 4.46
C LEU A 163 -5.90 -14.33 5.67
N ASN A 164 -4.87 -13.50 5.83
CA ASN A 164 -4.87 -12.45 6.86
C ASN A 164 -6.14 -11.56 6.68
N PRO A 165 -6.97 -11.40 7.72
CA PRO A 165 -8.19 -10.58 7.70
C PRO A 165 -8.10 -9.21 7.02
N LEU A 166 -7.00 -8.47 7.16
CA LEU A 166 -6.79 -7.16 6.50
C LEU A 166 -6.76 -7.25 4.97
N LEU A 167 -6.51 -8.45 4.45
CA LEU A 167 -6.47 -8.75 3.02
C LEU A 167 -7.82 -9.21 2.46
N HIS A 168 -8.88 -9.31 3.28
CA HIS A 168 -10.22 -9.71 2.84
C HIS A 168 -10.95 -8.53 2.20
N ASN A 169 -10.31 -7.93 1.21
CA ASN A 169 -10.80 -6.81 0.43
C ASN A 169 -10.45 -7.07 -1.04
N TYR A 170 -11.37 -6.73 -1.95
CA TYR A 170 -11.21 -6.88 -3.39
C TYR A 170 -9.92 -6.28 -3.96
N TRP A 171 -9.35 -5.23 -3.35
CA TRP A 171 -8.12 -4.59 -3.83
C TRP A 171 -6.90 -5.53 -3.89
N ILE A 172 -6.83 -6.58 -3.06
CA ILE A 172 -5.73 -7.56 -3.14
C ILE A 172 -5.67 -8.24 -4.51
N VAL A 173 -6.79 -8.34 -5.24
CA VAL A 173 -6.84 -8.97 -6.56
C VAL A 173 -6.12 -8.12 -7.61
N PHE A 174 -6.04 -6.80 -7.43
CA PHE A 174 -5.54 -5.86 -8.44
C PHE A 174 -4.23 -5.19 -8.06
N HIS A 175 -4.12 -4.72 -6.82
CA HIS A 175 -3.00 -3.89 -6.40
C HIS A 175 -1.64 -4.62 -6.51
N PRO A 176 -1.41 -5.78 -5.87
CA PRO A 176 -0.13 -6.49 -5.97
C PRO A 176 0.27 -6.86 -7.40
N PRO A 177 -0.61 -7.45 -8.25
CA PRO A 177 -0.25 -7.71 -9.65
C PRO A 177 0.18 -6.48 -10.44
N VAL A 178 -0.52 -5.35 -10.26
CA VAL A 178 -0.16 -4.09 -10.93
C VAL A 178 1.15 -3.53 -10.40
N LEU A 179 1.37 -3.57 -9.08
CA LEU A 179 2.59 -3.06 -8.44
C LEU A 179 3.84 -3.83 -8.92
N PHE A 180 3.79 -5.17 -8.91
CA PHE A 180 4.91 -6.01 -9.36
C PHE A 180 5.15 -5.93 -10.88
N LEU A 181 4.10 -5.69 -11.67
CA LEU A 181 4.27 -5.34 -13.08
C LEU A 181 4.99 -4.00 -13.23
N GLY A 182 4.68 -3.00 -12.39
CA GLY A 182 5.39 -1.73 -12.31
C GLY A 182 6.88 -1.92 -12.02
N PHE A 183 7.22 -2.70 -10.99
CA PHE A 183 8.62 -3.05 -10.66
C PHE A 183 9.33 -3.74 -11.82
N THR A 184 8.66 -4.68 -12.49
CA THR A 184 9.18 -5.35 -13.70
C THR A 184 9.48 -4.36 -14.82
N LEU A 185 8.59 -3.40 -15.07
CA LEU A 185 8.78 -2.41 -16.13
C LEU A 185 9.93 -1.44 -15.84
N VAL A 186 10.26 -1.15 -14.58
CA VAL A 186 11.45 -0.36 -14.17
C VAL A 186 12.75 -1.12 -14.48
N THR A 187 12.76 -2.45 -14.45
CA THR A 187 13.94 -3.27 -14.81
C THR A 187 14.36 -3.09 -16.29
N VAL A 188 13.41 -2.78 -17.18
CA VAL A 188 13.69 -2.64 -18.61
C VAL A 188 14.59 -1.44 -18.96
N PRO A 189 14.28 -0.19 -18.56
CA PRO A 189 15.17 0.95 -18.78
C PRO A 189 16.52 0.78 -18.08
N PHE A 190 16.58 0.09 -16.93
CA PHE A 190 17.84 -0.30 -16.29
C PHE A 190 18.68 -1.21 -17.20
N ALA A 191 18.12 -2.30 -17.71
CA ALA A 191 18.82 -3.19 -18.64
C ALA A 191 19.27 -2.48 -19.92
N LEU A 192 18.45 -1.56 -20.45
CA LEU A 192 18.80 -0.72 -21.60
C LEU A 192 19.93 0.28 -21.29
N ALA A 193 19.96 0.87 -20.10
CA ALA A 193 21.02 1.78 -19.68
C ALA A 193 22.36 1.05 -19.54
N ILE A 194 22.38 -0.11 -18.88
CA ILE A 194 23.58 -0.95 -18.76
C ILE A 194 24.04 -1.44 -20.14
N ALA A 195 23.13 -1.89 -21.01
CA ALA A 195 23.46 -2.25 -22.39
C ALA A 195 24.03 -1.06 -23.19
N GLY A 196 23.50 0.15 -22.98
CA GLY A 196 24.01 1.39 -23.56
C GLY A 196 25.44 1.70 -23.14
N LEU A 197 25.78 1.49 -21.86
CA LEU A 197 27.15 1.61 -21.35
C LEU A 197 28.07 0.52 -21.91
N TRP A 198 27.60 -0.73 -21.95
CA TRP A 198 28.35 -1.86 -22.48
C TRP A 198 28.72 -1.64 -23.95
N ARG A 199 27.77 -1.17 -24.75
CA ARG A 199 27.97 -0.89 -26.19
C ARG A 199 28.60 0.47 -26.49
N ARG A 200 28.76 1.33 -25.47
CA ARG A 200 29.19 2.73 -25.62
C ARG A 200 28.26 3.56 -26.52
N GLU A 201 26.97 3.22 -26.56
CA GLU A 201 25.94 3.90 -27.36
C GLU A 201 25.12 4.88 -26.48
N TYR A 202 25.80 5.87 -25.91
CA TYR A 202 25.29 6.75 -24.84
C TYR A 202 24.05 7.58 -25.18
N GLN A 203 23.81 7.88 -26.46
CA GLN A 203 22.64 8.68 -26.89
C GLN A 203 21.46 7.80 -27.34
N ARG A 204 21.76 6.61 -27.85
CA ARG A 204 20.74 5.77 -28.49
C ARG A 204 19.86 5.05 -27.48
N TRP A 205 20.42 4.68 -26.32
CA TRP A 205 19.68 3.93 -25.29
C TRP A 205 18.50 4.74 -24.74
N VAL A 206 18.66 6.07 -24.69
CA VAL A 206 17.62 6.99 -24.24
C VAL A 206 16.37 6.92 -25.11
N ILE A 207 16.57 6.85 -26.43
CA ILE A 207 15.46 6.74 -27.39
C ILE A 207 14.75 5.39 -27.21
N ALA A 208 15.52 4.33 -26.98
CA ALA A 208 14.99 2.99 -26.72
C ALA A 208 14.24 2.90 -25.37
N ALA A 209 14.73 3.59 -24.34
CA ALA A 209 14.18 3.53 -22.98
C ALA A 209 12.91 4.37 -22.77
N LEU A 210 12.73 5.46 -23.51
CA LEU A 210 11.57 6.37 -23.41
C LEU A 210 10.19 5.70 -23.32
N PRO A 211 9.79 4.77 -24.21
CA PRO A 211 8.49 4.11 -24.11
C PRO A 211 8.35 3.27 -22.83
N TRP A 212 9.43 2.62 -22.41
CA TRP A 212 9.46 1.78 -21.21
C TRP A 212 9.42 2.61 -19.93
N LEU A 213 10.12 3.75 -19.88
CA LEU A 213 10.02 4.71 -18.77
C LEU A 213 8.61 5.25 -18.60
N GLY A 214 7.93 5.59 -19.71
CA GLY A 214 6.54 6.03 -19.67
C GLY A 214 5.59 4.94 -19.18
N GLY A 215 5.75 3.70 -19.67
CA GLY A 215 4.97 2.55 -19.21
C GLY A 215 5.21 2.21 -17.74
N ALA A 216 6.48 2.21 -17.31
CA ALA A 216 6.86 1.97 -15.93
C ALA A 216 6.26 3.02 -14.97
N ALA A 217 6.40 4.32 -15.29
CA ALA A 217 5.82 5.39 -14.49
C ALA A 217 4.28 5.28 -14.41
N ALA A 218 3.62 4.89 -15.50
CA ALA A 218 2.16 4.76 -15.53
C ALA A 218 1.67 3.58 -14.67
N VAL A 219 2.25 2.39 -14.87
CA VAL A 219 1.81 1.17 -14.18
C VAL A 219 2.20 1.20 -12.70
N LEU A 220 3.41 1.65 -12.38
CA LEU A 220 3.81 1.81 -10.98
C LEU A 220 2.97 2.90 -10.28
N GLY A 221 2.66 4.01 -10.96
CA GLY A 221 1.75 5.03 -10.44
C GLY A 221 0.34 4.51 -10.21
N LEU A 222 -0.17 3.62 -11.08
CA LEU A 222 -1.45 2.94 -10.86
C LEU A 222 -1.39 2.01 -9.65
N GLY A 223 -0.30 1.26 -9.48
CA GLY A 223 -0.08 0.41 -8.30
C GLY A 223 -0.15 1.24 -7.00
N ILE A 224 0.54 2.37 -6.95
CA ILE A 224 0.53 3.30 -5.81
C ILE A 224 -0.88 3.87 -5.56
N LEU A 225 -1.59 4.30 -6.62
CA LEU A 225 -2.96 4.82 -6.51
C LEU A 225 -3.93 3.78 -5.95
N LEU A 226 -3.86 2.55 -6.44
CA LEU A 226 -4.68 1.43 -5.95
C LEU A 226 -4.34 1.10 -4.49
N GLY A 227 -3.06 1.20 -4.11
CA GLY A 227 -2.62 1.00 -2.72
C GLY A 227 -3.20 2.05 -1.78
N GLY A 228 -3.16 3.33 -2.17
CA GLY A 228 -3.76 4.42 -1.38
C GLY A 228 -5.28 4.29 -1.22
N LEU A 229 -5.98 3.87 -2.28
CA LEU A 229 -7.42 3.57 -2.20
C LEU A 229 -7.71 2.42 -1.22
N TRP A 230 -6.93 1.34 -1.30
CA TRP A 230 -7.06 0.20 -0.40
C TRP A 230 -6.78 0.57 1.06
N ALA A 231 -5.73 1.34 1.31
CA ALA A 231 -5.39 1.83 2.65
C ALA A 231 -6.50 2.72 3.22
N TYR A 232 -7.09 3.61 2.40
CA TYR A 232 -8.21 4.47 2.80
C TYR A 232 -9.45 3.66 3.20
N GLU A 233 -9.71 2.53 2.55
CA GLU A 233 -10.85 1.66 2.85
C GLU A 233 -10.60 0.67 4.00
N THR A 234 -9.36 0.42 4.42
CA THR A 234 -9.05 -0.67 5.37
C THR A 234 -8.34 -0.24 6.65
N LEU A 235 -7.46 0.77 6.64
CA LEU A 235 -6.51 0.98 7.76
C LEU A 235 -7.01 1.87 8.90
N GLY A 236 -8.23 2.42 8.83
CA GLY A 236 -8.89 3.08 9.96
C GLY A 236 -8.24 4.40 10.46
N TRP A 237 -7.05 4.76 10.00
CA TRP A 237 -6.29 5.97 10.39
C TRP A 237 -6.79 7.30 9.79
N GLY A 238 -7.88 7.28 9.01
CA GLY A 238 -8.57 8.50 8.58
C GLY A 238 -7.86 9.30 7.48
N GLY A 239 -6.97 8.70 6.70
CA GLY A 239 -6.26 9.37 5.61
C GLY A 239 -6.00 8.44 4.42
N PHE A 240 -5.65 9.05 3.28
CA PHE A 240 -5.30 8.33 2.05
C PHE A 240 -3.82 7.97 1.95
N TRP A 241 -2.98 8.66 2.72
CA TRP A 241 -1.54 8.49 2.77
C TRP A 241 -1.03 9.01 4.11
N ALA A 242 -0.42 8.15 4.91
CA ALA A 242 0.10 8.55 6.21
C ALA A 242 1.58 8.20 6.39
N TRP A 243 2.30 8.19 5.27
CA TRP A 243 3.76 8.01 5.21
C TRP A 243 4.24 6.69 5.82
N ASP A 244 3.43 5.63 5.73
CA ASP A 244 3.85 4.30 6.15
C ASP A 244 5.12 3.87 5.38
N PRO A 245 6.13 3.28 6.06
CA PRO A 245 7.41 2.92 5.43
C PRO A 245 7.29 2.05 4.16
N VAL A 246 6.31 1.13 4.11
CA VAL A 246 6.11 0.23 2.96
C VAL A 246 5.39 0.95 1.81
N GLU A 247 4.40 1.79 2.11
CA GLU A 247 3.81 2.68 1.11
C GLU A 247 4.89 3.58 0.48
N ASN A 248 5.72 4.20 1.33
CA ASN A 248 6.83 5.05 0.92
C ASN A 248 7.86 4.33 0.07
N SER A 249 8.17 3.05 0.37
CA SER A 249 9.18 2.31 -0.37
C SER A 249 8.79 2.11 -1.84
N SER A 250 7.48 2.05 -2.15
CA SER A 250 6.98 2.00 -3.52
C SER A 250 7.02 3.36 -4.25
N LEU A 251 6.96 4.48 -3.52
CA LEU A 251 6.98 5.84 -4.07
C LEU A 251 8.38 6.26 -4.57
N VAL A 252 9.44 5.88 -3.85
CA VAL A 252 10.84 6.24 -4.20
C VAL A 252 11.24 5.81 -5.62
N PRO A 253 11.05 4.54 -6.07
CA PRO A 253 11.37 4.15 -7.44
C PRO A 253 10.52 4.89 -8.47
N TRP A 254 9.27 5.25 -8.15
CA TRP A 254 8.42 6.05 -9.04
C TRP A 254 8.97 7.46 -9.23
N LEU A 255 9.38 8.14 -8.15
CA LEU A 255 9.96 9.48 -8.20
C LEU A 255 11.24 9.51 -9.05
N PHE A 256 12.14 8.55 -8.86
CA PHE A 256 13.33 8.44 -9.72
C PHE A 256 12.96 8.14 -11.18
N THR A 257 11.98 7.26 -11.43
CA THR A 257 11.53 6.94 -12.80
C THR A 257 10.96 8.18 -13.51
N VAL A 258 10.14 8.99 -12.82
CA VAL A 258 9.59 10.23 -13.37
C VAL A 258 10.70 11.28 -13.56
N ALA A 259 11.67 11.38 -12.64
CA ALA A 259 12.82 12.25 -12.81
C ALA A 259 13.62 11.89 -14.09
N VAL A 260 13.95 10.61 -14.28
CA VAL A 260 14.60 10.10 -15.50
C VAL A 260 13.77 10.46 -16.72
N LEU A 261 12.45 10.23 -16.70
CA LEU A 261 11.55 10.48 -17.83
C LEU A 261 11.61 11.94 -18.33
N HIS A 262 11.93 12.90 -17.45
CA HIS A 262 12.11 14.29 -17.81
C HIS A 262 13.54 14.58 -18.30
N THR A 263 14.57 14.08 -17.62
CA THR A 263 15.97 14.33 -17.98
C THR A 263 16.41 13.62 -19.26
N VAL A 264 15.75 12.52 -19.65
CA VAL A 264 15.94 11.89 -20.96
C VAL A 264 15.46 12.77 -22.12
N LEU A 265 14.48 13.65 -21.89
CA LEU A 265 14.05 14.62 -22.91
C LEU A 265 15.13 15.68 -23.13
N ILE A 266 15.82 16.10 -22.07
CA ILE A 266 16.96 17.03 -22.14
C ILE A 266 18.09 16.38 -22.93
N GLN A 267 18.47 15.15 -22.58
CA GLN A 267 19.53 14.44 -23.30
C GLN A 267 19.16 14.22 -24.78
N ARG A 268 17.92 13.85 -25.08
CA ARG A 268 17.48 13.68 -26.48
C ARG A 268 17.58 14.99 -27.29
N ARG A 269 17.47 16.15 -26.64
CA ARG A 269 17.51 17.47 -27.28
C ARG A 269 18.90 18.07 -27.37
N THR A 270 19.71 17.88 -26.33
CA THR A 270 21.02 18.54 -26.19
C THR A 270 22.20 17.59 -26.33
N GLY A 271 21.96 16.28 -26.18
CA GLY A 271 22.96 15.23 -26.01
C GLY A 271 23.73 15.28 -24.67
N GLY A 272 23.45 16.26 -23.80
CA GLY A 272 24.02 16.39 -22.46
C GLY A 272 23.35 15.51 -21.40
N VAL A 273 23.69 15.72 -20.12
CA VAL A 273 23.13 15.04 -18.92
C VAL A 273 23.20 13.50 -18.92
N VAL A 274 24.09 12.91 -19.72
CA VAL A 274 24.25 11.46 -19.85
C VAL A 274 24.49 10.78 -18.50
N ARG A 275 25.44 11.30 -17.71
CA ARG A 275 25.76 10.78 -16.37
C ARG A 275 24.53 10.75 -15.47
N THR A 276 23.80 11.86 -15.42
CA THR A 276 22.58 12.01 -14.62
C THR A 276 21.53 10.98 -15.01
N ASN A 277 21.26 10.80 -16.30
CA ASN A 277 20.26 9.84 -16.77
C ASN A 277 20.60 8.41 -16.42
N VAL A 278 21.86 8.01 -16.57
CA VAL A 278 22.30 6.66 -16.19
C VAL A 278 22.20 6.48 -14.68
N VAL A 279 22.69 7.42 -13.86
CA VAL A 279 22.62 7.34 -12.40
C VAL A 279 21.18 7.28 -11.90
N LEU A 280 20.30 8.17 -12.36
CA LEU A 280 18.90 8.17 -11.95
C LEU A 280 18.17 6.88 -12.37
N THR A 281 18.51 6.30 -13.53
CA THR A 281 17.94 5.01 -13.98
C THR A 281 18.41 3.85 -13.09
N VAL A 282 19.69 3.84 -12.71
CA VAL A 282 20.23 2.87 -11.76
C VAL A 282 19.57 3.03 -10.39
N LEU A 283 19.44 4.26 -9.88
CA LEU A 283 18.79 4.53 -8.60
C LEU A 283 17.31 4.10 -8.60
N ALA A 284 16.58 4.30 -9.71
CA ALA A 284 15.21 3.82 -9.84
C ALA A 284 15.11 2.28 -9.67
N PHE A 285 16.02 1.53 -10.30
CA PHE A 285 16.05 0.07 -10.19
C PHE A 285 16.55 -0.41 -8.81
N LEU A 286 17.59 0.22 -8.26
CA LEU A 286 18.04 -0.09 -6.91
C LEU A 286 16.98 0.21 -5.86
N ALA A 287 16.18 1.27 -6.05
CA ALA A 287 15.03 1.57 -5.19
C ALA A 287 13.93 0.50 -5.27
N VAL A 288 13.75 -0.18 -6.41
CA VAL A 288 12.87 -1.36 -6.51
C VAL A 288 13.41 -2.51 -5.66
N LEU A 289 14.70 -2.86 -5.80
CA LEU A 289 15.33 -3.90 -4.96
C LEU A 289 15.26 -3.55 -3.48
N TYR A 290 15.49 -2.29 -3.14
CA TYR A 290 15.40 -1.79 -1.78
C TYR A 290 13.97 -1.85 -1.23
N SER A 291 12.95 -1.52 -2.05
CA SER A 291 11.54 -1.71 -1.67
C SER A 291 11.22 -3.17 -1.38
N THR A 292 11.75 -4.11 -2.17
CA THR A 292 11.59 -5.55 -1.89
C THR A 292 12.28 -5.93 -0.58
N PHE A 293 13.51 -5.45 -0.35
CA PHE A 293 14.21 -5.69 0.90
C PHE A 293 13.42 -5.17 2.10
N LEU A 294 12.99 -3.91 2.08
CA LEU A 294 12.21 -3.30 3.17
C LEU A 294 10.93 -4.07 3.51
N THR A 295 10.20 -4.51 2.48
CA THR A 295 8.91 -5.18 2.66
C THR A 295 9.04 -6.65 3.03
N ARG A 296 10.12 -7.34 2.62
CA ARG A 296 10.24 -8.81 2.73
C ARG A 296 11.33 -9.30 3.67
N SER A 297 12.17 -8.42 4.20
CA SER A 297 13.24 -8.77 5.15
C SER A 297 12.78 -8.87 6.61
N GLY A 298 11.57 -8.43 6.94
CA GLY A 298 11.13 -8.28 8.33
C GLY A 298 11.71 -7.06 9.04
N VAL A 299 12.60 -6.29 8.41
CA VAL A 299 13.31 -5.18 9.06
C VAL A 299 12.39 -4.07 9.57
N LEU A 300 11.21 -3.92 8.93
CA LEU A 300 10.19 -2.93 9.26
C LEU A 300 9.03 -3.49 10.12
N GLY A 301 9.10 -4.73 10.60
CA GLY A 301 7.99 -5.42 11.28
C GLY A 301 7.36 -4.63 12.44
N ASP A 302 8.16 -3.86 13.19
CA ASP A 302 7.70 -3.07 14.34
C ASP A 302 7.21 -1.66 13.97
N THR A 303 7.41 -1.23 12.72
CA THR A 303 7.26 0.17 12.29
C THR A 303 6.32 0.35 11.10
N SER A 304 5.87 -0.73 10.48
CA SER A 304 4.91 -0.70 9.38
C SER A 304 3.90 -1.83 9.50
N VAL A 305 2.63 -1.46 9.30
CA VAL A 305 1.50 -2.40 9.29
C VAL A 305 1.47 -3.30 8.05
N HIS A 306 2.24 -2.95 7.02
CA HIS A 306 2.31 -3.65 5.74
C HIS A 306 3.55 -4.55 5.61
N SER A 307 4.45 -4.55 6.60
CA SER A 307 5.68 -5.36 6.54
C SER A 307 5.36 -6.85 6.68
N PHE A 308 6.11 -7.68 5.97
CA PHE A 308 6.09 -9.12 6.21
C PHE A 308 6.98 -9.49 7.39
N VAL A 309 6.80 -10.70 7.92
CA VAL A 309 7.62 -11.28 9.01
C VAL A 309 9.04 -11.61 8.55
N ASP A 310 9.95 -11.85 9.51
CA ASP A 310 11.34 -12.26 9.26
C ASP A 310 11.41 -13.48 8.31
N PRO A 311 12.08 -13.37 7.15
CA PRO A 311 12.22 -14.46 6.21
C PRO A 311 13.31 -15.48 6.62
N GLY A 312 14.01 -15.27 7.72
CA GLY A 312 15.19 -16.03 8.13
C GLY A 312 16.47 -15.50 7.48
N PHE A 313 17.59 -15.76 8.16
CA PHE A 313 18.90 -15.19 7.83
C PHE A 313 19.32 -15.37 6.37
N PHE A 314 19.13 -16.57 5.79
CA PHE A 314 19.57 -16.85 4.42
C PHE A 314 18.83 -15.98 3.38
N ALA A 315 17.51 -15.84 3.50
CA ALA A 315 16.71 -15.02 2.59
C ALA A 315 17.01 -13.52 2.78
N TYR A 316 17.21 -13.07 4.03
CA TYR A 316 17.67 -11.73 4.34
C TYR A 316 19.01 -11.41 3.65
N ALA A 317 20.01 -12.27 3.83
CA ALA A 317 21.34 -12.12 3.24
C ALA A 317 21.29 -12.13 1.71
N LEU A 318 20.41 -12.93 1.12
CA LEU A 318 20.22 -13.00 -0.33
C LEU A 318 19.58 -11.72 -0.89
N LEU A 319 18.57 -11.15 -0.23
CA LEU A 319 18.00 -9.85 -0.63
C LEU A 319 19.05 -8.75 -0.62
N LEU A 320 19.88 -8.69 0.43
CA LEU A 320 20.99 -7.75 0.51
C LEU A 320 22.03 -8.02 -0.58
N GLY A 321 22.38 -9.29 -0.80
CA GLY A 321 23.33 -9.72 -1.83
C GLY A 321 22.89 -9.33 -3.25
N LEU A 322 21.61 -9.46 -3.58
CA LEU A 322 21.06 -9.01 -4.86
C LEU A 322 21.15 -7.50 -5.03
N MET A 323 20.91 -6.74 -3.96
CA MET A 323 21.03 -5.29 -3.97
C MET A 323 22.49 -4.85 -4.18
N VAL A 324 23.43 -5.49 -3.46
CA VAL A 324 24.88 -5.28 -3.62
C VAL A 324 25.34 -5.68 -5.02
N ALA A 325 24.88 -6.81 -5.55
CA ALA A 325 25.22 -7.25 -6.91
C ALA A 325 24.71 -6.28 -7.98
N GLY A 326 23.46 -5.83 -7.86
CA GLY A 326 22.87 -4.82 -8.76
C GLY A 326 23.65 -3.51 -8.72
N ALA A 327 24.01 -3.03 -7.52
CA ALA A 327 24.83 -1.84 -7.35
C ALA A 327 26.24 -2.03 -7.91
N GLY A 328 26.87 -3.19 -7.68
CA GLY A 328 28.20 -3.54 -8.15
C GLY A 328 28.30 -3.60 -9.67
N VAL A 329 27.35 -4.26 -10.35
CA VAL A 329 27.29 -4.28 -11.82
C VAL A 329 27.11 -2.87 -12.38
N SER A 330 26.23 -2.08 -11.77
CA SER A 330 25.98 -0.70 -12.18
C SER A 330 27.22 0.18 -12.02
N ALA A 331 27.88 0.09 -10.86
CA ALA A 331 29.12 0.79 -10.54
C ALA A 331 30.25 0.41 -11.50
N PHE A 332 30.42 -0.88 -11.79
CA PHE A 332 31.41 -1.38 -12.73
C PHE A 332 31.26 -0.73 -14.11
N PHE A 333 30.07 -0.76 -14.71
CA PHE A 333 29.83 -0.13 -16.01
C PHE A 333 29.92 1.40 -15.97
N LEU A 334 29.46 2.04 -14.89
CA LEU A 334 29.54 3.49 -14.72
C LEU A 334 30.98 3.99 -14.61
N PHE A 335 31.78 3.38 -13.73
CA PHE A 335 33.15 3.83 -13.46
C PHE A 335 34.08 3.52 -14.64
N THR A 336 33.94 2.36 -15.28
CA THR A 336 34.73 2.02 -16.47
C THR A 336 34.46 2.95 -17.66
N ARG A 337 33.28 3.58 -17.71
CA ARG A 337 32.87 4.50 -18.79
C ARG A 337 32.84 5.96 -18.39
N TRP A 338 33.13 6.31 -17.14
CA TRP A 338 32.88 7.63 -16.57
C TRP A 338 33.47 8.81 -17.36
N LYS A 339 34.70 8.63 -17.86
CA LYS A 339 35.42 9.63 -18.68
C LYS A 339 34.74 9.86 -20.03
N GLU A 340 34.12 8.84 -20.60
CA GLU A 340 33.42 8.89 -21.90
C GLU A 340 32.03 9.55 -21.80
N LEU A 341 31.41 9.56 -20.61
CA LEU A 341 30.04 10.07 -20.41
C LEU A 341 29.93 11.62 -20.42
N GLY A 342 31.05 12.34 -20.35
CA GLY A 342 31.11 13.80 -20.20
C GLY A 342 31.45 14.58 -21.47
N MET A 343 31.40 13.97 -22.66
CA MET A 343 31.96 14.56 -23.87
C MET A 343 31.20 15.75 -24.47
N GLN A 344 30.01 16.09 -23.96
CA GLN A 344 29.23 17.23 -24.47
C GLN A 344 29.02 18.27 -23.37
N ALA A 345 29.43 19.50 -23.64
CA ALA A 345 29.21 20.64 -22.75
C ALA A 345 27.71 20.89 -22.61
N LEU A 346 27.21 20.83 -21.37
CA LEU A 346 25.83 21.16 -21.06
C LEU A 346 25.72 22.67 -20.85
N VAL A 347 25.11 23.36 -21.81
CA VAL A 347 24.73 24.77 -21.65
C VAL A 347 23.26 24.82 -21.26
N LEU A 348 22.97 25.33 -20.06
CA LEU A 348 21.61 25.54 -19.55
C LEU A 348 21.35 27.04 -19.37
N PRO A 349 20.85 27.74 -20.41
CA PRO A 349 20.52 29.15 -20.26
C PRO A 349 19.42 29.35 -19.20
N PRO A 350 19.46 30.45 -18.43
CA PRO A 350 18.55 30.67 -17.29
C PRO A 350 17.07 30.74 -17.68
N ASN A 351 16.77 31.15 -18.92
CA ASN A 351 15.42 31.28 -19.47
C ASN A 351 15.05 30.14 -20.44
N SER A 352 15.60 28.95 -20.21
CA SER A 352 15.45 27.78 -21.08
C SER A 352 14.52 26.72 -20.46
N ARG A 353 13.83 25.98 -21.33
CA ARG A 353 13.05 24.80 -20.91
C ARG A 353 13.94 23.71 -20.33
N GLU A 354 15.16 23.57 -20.84
CA GLU A 354 16.17 22.60 -20.39
C GLU A 354 16.48 22.78 -18.91
N LEU A 355 16.73 24.02 -18.46
CA LEU A 355 17.01 24.31 -17.06
C LEU A 355 15.81 23.99 -16.17
N MET A 356 14.60 24.39 -16.57
CA MET A 356 13.40 24.11 -15.76
C MET A 356 13.12 22.62 -15.63
N LEU A 357 13.33 21.84 -16.69
CA LEU A 357 13.23 20.38 -16.63
C LEU A 357 14.31 19.78 -15.72
N ALA A 358 15.53 20.30 -15.76
CA ALA A 358 16.62 19.83 -14.89
C ALA A 358 16.33 20.13 -13.42
N LEU A 359 15.89 21.35 -13.09
CA LEU A 359 15.51 21.73 -11.73
C LEU A 359 14.27 20.96 -11.24
N GLY A 360 13.32 20.65 -12.12
CA GLY A 360 12.12 19.88 -11.76
C GLY A 360 12.47 18.43 -11.45
N ALA A 361 13.33 17.83 -12.26
CA ALA A 361 13.88 16.51 -12.00
C ALA A 361 14.76 16.47 -10.74
N LEU A 362 15.51 17.55 -10.45
CA LEU A 362 16.23 17.69 -9.19
C LEU A 362 15.26 17.71 -8.00
N GLY A 363 14.16 18.47 -8.06
CA GLY A 363 13.13 18.48 -7.03
C GLY A 363 12.54 17.09 -6.78
N LEU A 364 12.24 16.33 -7.85
CA LEU A 364 11.79 14.93 -7.75
C LEU A 364 12.85 14.02 -7.10
N ALA A 365 14.12 14.16 -7.48
CA ALA A 365 15.21 13.39 -6.89
C ALA A 365 15.42 13.73 -5.40
N VAL A 366 15.34 15.01 -5.02
CA VAL A 366 15.41 15.45 -3.62
C VAL A 366 14.24 14.88 -2.83
N SER A 367 13.01 14.92 -3.36
CA SER A 367 11.85 14.27 -2.73
C SER A 367 12.10 12.77 -2.52
N ALA A 368 12.61 12.07 -3.54
CA ALA A 368 12.93 10.64 -3.44
C ALA A 368 13.95 10.36 -2.32
N VAL A 369 14.99 11.20 -2.19
CA VAL A 369 16.01 11.08 -1.13
C VAL A 369 15.43 11.35 0.25
N VAL A 370 14.59 12.38 0.41
CA VAL A 370 13.94 12.67 1.71
C VAL A 370 13.07 11.49 2.15
N VAL A 371 12.25 10.96 1.24
CA VAL A 371 11.40 9.80 1.53
C VAL A 371 12.26 8.59 1.87
N LEU A 372 13.30 8.32 1.08
CA LEU A 372 14.23 7.22 1.32
C LEU A 372 14.89 7.31 2.71
N VAL A 373 15.40 8.48 3.08
CA VAL A 373 16.05 8.70 4.38
C VAL A 373 15.07 8.48 5.53
N GLY A 374 13.87 9.07 5.47
CA GLY A 374 12.86 8.90 6.51
C GLY A 374 12.45 7.43 6.67
N THR A 375 12.20 6.75 5.56
CA THR A 375 11.81 5.33 5.54
C THR A 375 12.93 4.41 6.01
N SER A 376 14.20 4.78 5.81
CA SER A 376 15.36 4.00 6.24
C SER A 376 15.73 4.25 7.71
N TYR A 377 15.18 5.29 8.35
CA TYR A 377 15.59 5.68 9.70
C TYR A 377 15.44 4.57 10.76
N PRO A 378 14.39 3.74 10.79
CA PRO A 378 14.30 2.62 11.73
C PRO A 378 15.50 1.67 11.67
N ILE A 379 16.04 1.43 10.47
CA ILE A 379 17.22 0.57 10.25
C ILE A 379 18.47 1.26 10.80
N VAL A 380 18.62 2.55 10.51
CA VAL A 380 19.75 3.33 11.04
C VAL A 380 19.71 3.40 12.57
N ALA A 381 18.52 3.58 13.15
CA ALA A 381 18.33 3.57 14.60
C ALA A 381 18.76 2.24 15.22
N GLU A 382 18.34 1.11 14.65
CA GLU A 382 18.75 -0.22 15.08
C GLU A 382 20.27 -0.42 15.01
N LEU A 383 20.89 -0.01 13.90
CA LEU A 383 22.35 -0.10 13.74
C LEU A 383 23.13 0.75 14.77
N LEU A 384 22.51 1.81 15.29
CA LEU A 384 23.06 2.66 16.34
C LEU A 384 22.68 2.19 17.77
N GLY A 385 22.02 1.03 17.91
CA GLY A 385 21.56 0.51 19.20
C GLY A 385 20.38 1.28 19.81
N ARG A 386 19.61 2.00 18.99
CA ARG A 386 18.42 2.77 19.40
C ARG A 386 17.13 1.99 19.06
N PRO A 387 16.01 2.25 19.77
CA PRO A 387 14.74 1.61 19.45
C PRO A 387 14.28 1.97 18.03
N LYS A 388 13.72 0.99 17.31
CA LYS A 388 13.09 1.20 16.01
C LYS A 388 11.83 2.04 16.19
N VAL A 389 11.82 3.22 15.59
CA VAL A 389 10.65 4.11 15.60
C VAL A 389 10.45 4.65 14.20
N ALA A 390 9.23 4.50 13.68
CA ALA A 390 8.84 5.12 12.42
C ALA A 390 8.91 6.65 12.54
N ILE A 391 9.38 7.31 11.49
CA ILE A 391 9.40 8.77 11.45
C ILE A 391 7.97 9.32 11.36
N GLU A 392 7.65 10.29 12.20
CA GLU A 392 6.33 10.94 12.21
C GLU A 392 6.00 11.65 10.89
N GLN A 393 4.72 11.69 10.53
CA GLN A 393 4.22 12.37 9.33
C GLN A 393 4.68 13.83 9.22
N ARG A 394 4.87 14.52 10.36
CA ARG A 394 5.31 15.92 10.41
C ARG A 394 6.65 16.13 9.70
N PHE A 395 7.61 15.21 9.87
CA PHE A 395 8.91 15.28 9.19
C PHE A 395 8.74 15.36 7.68
N TYR A 396 7.93 14.45 7.13
CA TYR A 396 7.69 14.39 5.70
C TYR A 396 6.94 15.62 5.20
N ASN A 397 5.89 16.05 5.90
CA ASN A 397 5.06 17.19 5.50
C ASN A 397 5.85 18.50 5.48
N VAL A 398 6.64 18.78 6.52
CA VAL A 398 7.45 20.01 6.59
C VAL A 398 8.45 20.11 5.43
N LEU A 399 9.07 19.00 5.06
CA LEU A 399 10.04 18.98 3.96
C LEU A 399 9.34 18.98 2.59
N HIS A 400 8.22 18.28 2.43
CA HIS A 400 7.55 18.12 1.15
C HIS A 400 6.67 19.31 0.75
N ILE A 401 6.17 20.13 1.67
CA ILE A 401 5.43 21.35 1.31
C ILE A 401 6.29 22.28 0.42
N PRO A 402 7.51 22.70 0.81
CA PRO A 402 8.35 23.54 -0.06
C PRO A 402 8.86 22.81 -1.31
N ILE A 403 9.22 21.52 -1.20
CA ILE A 403 9.65 20.72 -2.36
C ILE A 403 8.51 20.57 -3.38
N GLY A 404 7.30 20.30 -2.93
CA GLY A 404 6.10 20.18 -3.75
C GLY A 404 5.76 21.50 -4.45
N ALA A 405 5.88 22.62 -3.74
CA ALA A 405 5.69 23.95 -4.33
C ALA A 405 6.73 24.24 -5.43
N TRP A 406 8.00 23.87 -5.21
CA TRP A 406 9.05 23.96 -6.21
C TRP A 406 8.72 23.10 -7.45
N ILE A 407 8.37 21.82 -7.26
CA ILE A 407 8.02 20.90 -8.36
C ILE A 407 6.83 21.45 -9.17
N LEU A 408 5.78 21.94 -8.51
CA LEU A 408 4.58 22.46 -9.16
C LEU A 408 4.84 23.75 -9.96
N LEU A 409 5.65 24.66 -9.42
CA LEU A 409 6.07 25.84 -10.19
C LEU A 409 6.77 25.43 -11.47
N LEU A 410 7.73 24.51 -11.40
CA LEU A 410 8.47 24.06 -12.56
C LEU A 410 7.64 23.23 -13.53
N ASN A 411 6.66 22.48 -13.03
CA ASN A 411 5.68 21.76 -13.82
C ASN A 411 4.97 22.70 -14.81
N GLY A 412 4.48 23.84 -14.33
CA GLY A 412 3.82 24.85 -15.17
C GLY A 412 4.80 25.69 -15.99
N LEU A 413 5.79 26.31 -15.34
CA LEU A 413 6.67 27.30 -15.98
C LEU A 413 7.51 26.71 -17.12
N SER A 414 7.94 25.45 -17.00
CA SER A 414 8.69 24.77 -18.06
C SER A 414 7.96 24.71 -19.41
N LEU A 415 6.61 24.70 -19.38
CA LEU A 415 5.78 24.64 -20.59
C LEU A 415 5.67 26.01 -21.30
N LEU A 416 5.87 27.11 -20.57
CA LEU A 416 5.84 28.46 -21.13
C LEU A 416 7.14 28.83 -21.85
N LEU A 417 8.25 28.24 -21.42
CA LEU A 417 9.59 28.46 -21.98
C LEU A 417 9.83 27.61 -23.24
N GLN A 418 10.67 28.13 -24.14
CA GLN A 418 11.17 27.45 -25.34
C GLN A 418 12.50 26.75 -25.05
N TRP A 419 12.88 25.82 -25.93
CA TRP A 419 14.23 25.21 -25.90
C TRP A 419 15.28 26.29 -26.22
N ARG A 420 16.45 26.20 -25.58
CA ARG A 420 17.57 27.15 -25.62
C ARG A 420 17.27 28.50 -24.96
N ALA A 421 16.34 29.30 -25.46
CA ALA A 421 16.07 30.62 -24.90
C ALA A 421 14.63 31.09 -25.15
N THR A 422 14.08 31.86 -24.20
CA THR A 422 12.75 32.45 -24.30
C THR A 422 12.83 33.97 -24.12
N PRO A 423 12.30 34.79 -25.05
CA PRO A 423 12.22 36.23 -24.87
C PRO A 423 11.36 36.60 -23.64
N GLY A 424 11.86 37.50 -22.78
CA GLY A 424 11.19 37.86 -21.52
C GLY A 424 9.76 38.40 -21.72
N ARG A 425 9.55 39.23 -22.76
CA ARG A 425 8.21 39.76 -23.10
C ARG A 425 7.21 38.66 -23.46
N LEU A 426 7.66 37.60 -24.15
CA LEU A 426 6.82 36.46 -24.50
C LEU A 426 6.45 35.64 -23.26
N PHE A 427 7.43 35.38 -22.39
CA PHE A 427 7.22 34.69 -21.13
C PHE A 427 6.20 35.42 -20.24
N GLY A 428 6.40 36.72 -20.01
CA GLY A 428 5.47 37.54 -19.22
C GLY A 428 4.04 37.51 -19.77
N ARG A 429 3.85 37.72 -21.08
CA ARG A 429 2.52 37.64 -21.71
C ARG A 429 1.84 36.29 -21.51
N ARG A 430 2.59 35.18 -21.57
CA ARG A 430 2.07 33.82 -21.37
C ARG A 430 1.72 33.54 -19.91
N LEU A 431 2.38 34.22 -18.97
CA LEU A 431 2.23 34.01 -17.53
C LEU A 431 1.06 34.80 -16.91
N LEU A 432 0.61 35.91 -17.53
CA LEU A 432 -0.46 36.77 -16.99
C LEU A 432 -1.76 36.01 -16.66
N LEU A 433 -2.28 35.21 -17.59
CA LEU A 433 -3.53 34.48 -17.39
C LEU A 433 -3.40 33.41 -16.28
N PRO A 434 -2.38 32.53 -16.27
CA PRO A 434 -2.14 31.61 -15.15
C PRO A 434 -1.95 32.29 -13.79
N LEU A 435 -1.29 33.45 -13.74
CA LEU A 435 -1.18 34.22 -12.50
C LEU A 435 -2.54 34.73 -12.02
N GLY A 436 -3.39 35.23 -12.93
CA GLY A 436 -4.76 35.60 -12.59
C GLY A 436 -5.56 34.42 -12.04
N VAL A 437 -5.47 33.25 -12.67
CA VAL A 437 -6.07 32.00 -12.17
C VAL A 437 -5.53 31.64 -10.79
N ALA A 438 -4.23 31.79 -10.56
CA ALA A 438 -3.62 31.50 -9.27
C ALA A 438 -4.06 32.47 -8.17
N VAL A 439 -4.16 33.76 -8.46
CA VAL A 439 -4.66 34.75 -7.47
C VAL A 439 -6.10 34.44 -7.09
N VAL A 440 -6.99 34.21 -8.06
CA VAL A 440 -8.38 33.84 -7.80
C VAL A 440 -8.48 32.49 -7.09
N GLY A 441 -7.71 31.50 -7.54
CA GLY A 441 -7.67 30.16 -6.95
C GLY A 441 -7.19 30.17 -5.50
N THR A 442 -6.11 30.88 -5.20
CA THR A 442 -5.63 31.06 -3.82
C THR A 442 -6.61 31.85 -2.97
N GLY A 443 -7.25 32.89 -3.54
CA GLY A 443 -8.35 33.61 -2.90
C GLY A 443 -9.51 32.68 -2.53
N SER A 444 -9.84 31.72 -3.41
CA SER A 444 -10.87 30.71 -3.13
C SER A 444 -10.46 29.76 -2.01
N LEU A 445 -9.20 29.30 -1.97
CA LEU A 445 -8.67 28.47 -0.87
C LEU A 445 -8.77 29.20 0.47
N TRP A 446 -8.40 30.49 0.49
CA TRP A 446 -8.53 31.32 1.68
C TRP A 446 -10.00 31.52 2.10
N ALA A 447 -10.89 31.73 1.13
CA ALA A 447 -12.32 31.90 1.38
C ALA A 447 -12.99 30.65 1.97
N VAL A 448 -12.57 29.45 1.56
CA VAL A 448 -13.09 28.18 2.11
C VAL A 448 -12.44 27.79 3.45
N GLY A 449 -11.51 28.59 3.98
CA GLY A 449 -10.96 28.43 5.32
C GLY A 449 -9.53 27.92 5.39
N VAL A 450 -8.79 27.81 4.29
CA VAL A 450 -7.35 27.50 4.33
C VAL A 450 -6.59 28.71 4.89
N ARG A 451 -6.01 28.56 6.08
CA ARG A 451 -5.31 29.66 6.79
C ARG A 451 -3.80 29.47 6.90
N ASP A 452 -3.31 28.25 6.80
CA ASP A 452 -1.87 27.98 6.85
C ASP A 452 -1.16 28.58 5.62
N VAL A 453 -0.16 29.45 5.87
CA VAL A 453 0.55 30.19 4.83
C VAL A 453 1.34 29.26 3.91
N ALA A 454 1.93 28.19 4.45
CA ALA A 454 2.71 27.24 3.66
C ALA A 454 1.79 26.41 2.75
N LEU A 455 0.62 26.01 3.24
CA LEU A 455 -0.42 25.35 2.43
C LEU A 455 -1.04 26.27 1.38
N LEU A 456 -1.24 27.56 1.69
CA LEU A 456 -1.68 28.56 0.70
C LEU A 456 -0.63 28.77 -0.38
N ALA A 457 0.66 28.82 -0.03
CA ALA A 457 1.75 28.90 -1.00
C ALA A 457 1.78 27.66 -1.89
N LEU A 458 1.68 26.46 -1.31
CA LEU A 458 1.59 25.21 -2.06
C LEU A 458 0.37 25.19 -2.99
N GLY A 459 -0.81 25.56 -2.49
CA GLY A 459 -2.04 25.68 -3.29
C GLY A 459 -1.91 26.70 -4.42
N SER A 460 -1.22 27.82 -4.20
CA SER A 460 -0.97 28.84 -5.22
C SER A 460 -0.14 28.29 -6.38
N THR A 461 0.93 27.54 -6.07
CA THR A 461 1.77 26.92 -7.11
C THR A 461 1.02 25.82 -7.86
N ALA A 462 0.13 25.07 -7.18
CA ALA A 462 -0.77 24.11 -7.79
C ALA A 462 -1.75 24.80 -8.76
N TRP A 463 -2.34 25.94 -8.39
CA TRP A 463 -3.20 26.72 -9.29
C TRP A 463 -2.47 27.27 -10.52
N VAL A 464 -1.22 27.73 -10.36
CA VAL A 464 -0.38 28.12 -11.52
C VAL A 464 -0.19 26.93 -12.47
N ALA A 465 0.20 25.77 -11.92
CA ALA A 465 0.40 24.56 -12.72
C ALA A 465 -0.89 24.11 -13.41
N LEU A 466 -2.01 24.11 -12.70
CA LEU A 466 -3.33 23.74 -13.23
C LEU A 466 -3.78 24.72 -14.33
N GLY A 467 -3.63 26.03 -14.11
CA GLY A 467 -3.99 27.06 -15.09
C GLY A 467 -3.21 26.93 -16.39
N ILE A 468 -1.90 26.66 -16.31
CA ILE A 468 -1.06 26.47 -17.50
C ILE A 468 -1.43 25.18 -18.24
N ASN A 469 -1.47 24.04 -17.53
CA ASN A 469 -1.73 22.75 -18.16
C ASN A 469 -3.17 22.65 -18.68
N GLY A 470 -4.16 23.14 -17.93
CA GLY A 470 -5.57 23.16 -18.33
C GLY A 470 -5.80 24.01 -19.56
N ARG A 471 -5.20 25.21 -19.63
CA ARG A 471 -5.25 26.06 -20.83
C ARG A 471 -4.67 25.33 -22.05
N LEU A 472 -3.47 24.77 -21.93
CA LEU A 472 -2.81 24.07 -23.03
C LEU A 472 -3.63 22.86 -23.49
N LEU A 473 -4.20 22.11 -22.54
CA LEU A 473 -5.08 20.99 -22.81
C LEU A 473 -6.30 21.42 -23.63
N ILE A 474 -7.00 22.48 -23.21
CA ILE A 474 -8.20 23.00 -23.90
C ILE A 474 -7.85 23.51 -25.30
N GLU A 475 -6.83 24.37 -25.42
CA GLU A 475 -6.43 24.99 -26.69
C GLU A 475 -5.99 23.96 -27.75
N HIS A 476 -5.41 22.84 -27.32
CA HIS A 476 -4.74 21.89 -28.21
C HIS A 476 -5.37 20.49 -28.22
N VAL A 477 -6.51 20.28 -27.56
CA VAL A 477 -7.21 18.98 -27.50
C VAL A 477 -7.45 18.38 -28.88
N ARG A 478 -7.82 19.20 -29.86
CA ARG A 478 -8.06 18.78 -31.25
C ARG A 478 -6.82 18.84 -32.15
N ARG A 479 -5.77 19.56 -31.75
CA ARG A 479 -4.63 19.90 -32.62
C ARG A 479 -3.39 19.07 -32.36
N ASN A 480 -3.20 18.59 -31.12
CA ASN A 480 -1.99 17.86 -30.74
C ASN A 480 -2.29 16.69 -29.79
N PRO A 481 -2.92 15.61 -30.29
CA PRO A 481 -3.30 14.47 -29.47
C PRO A 481 -2.10 13.81 -28.78
N ARG A 482 -0.88 13.95 -29.31
CA ARG A 482 0.33 13.37 -28.72
C ARG A 482 0.72 14.01 -27.38
N MET A 483 0.42 15.29 -27.18
CA MET A 483 0.82 16.04 -25.98
C MET A 483 -0.23 16.01 -24.87
N LEU A 484 -1.47 15.60 -25.18
CA LEU A 484 -2.56 15.55 -24.20
C LEU A 484 -2.21 14.74 -22.96
N GLY A 485 -1.55 13.59 -23.14
CA GLY A 485 -1.16 12.75 -22.01
C GLY A 485 -0.25 13.47 -21.01
N ALA A 486 0.69 14.29 -21.50
CA ALA A 486 1.57 15.06 -20.61
C ALA A 486 0.81 16.17 -19.86
N TRP A 487 -0.02 16.95 -20.56
CA TRP A 487 -0.81 18.01 -19.92
C TRP A 487 -1.86 17.46 -18.95
N SER A 488 -2.52 16.35 -19.28
CA SER A 488 -3.45 15.65 -18.38
C SER A 488 -2.73 15.15 -17.13
N ALA A 489 -1.56 14.52 -17.27
CA ALA A 489 -0.84 14.01 -16.11
C ALA A 489 -0.38 15.15 -15.19
N HIS A 490 0.15 16.22 -15.76
CA HIS A 490 0.59 17.39 -15.00
C HIS A 490 -0.57 18.15 -14.33
N ALA A 491 -1.69 18.33 -15.02
CA ALA A 491 -2.91 18.86 -14.41
C ALA A 491 -3.43 17.96 -13.29
N GLY A 492 -3.29 16.63 -13.45
CA GLY A 492 -3.60 15.64 -12.42
C GLY A 492 -2.77 15.83 -11.15
N VAL A 493 -1.45 16.05 -11.27
CA VAL A 493 -0.59 16.35 -10.09
C VAL A 493 -1.06 17.61 -9.38
N ALA A 494 -1.39 18.67 -10.13
CA ALA A 494 -1.88 19.92 -9.55
C ALA A 494 -3.22 19.73 -8.82
N LEU A 495 -4.17 19.01 -9.42
CA LEU A 495 -5.46 18.67 -8.79
C LEU A 495 -5.29 17.82 -7.54
N LEU A 496 -4.39 16.83 -7.58
CA LEU A 496 -4.07 16.00 -6.43
C LEU A 496 -3.59 16.87 -5.27
N VAL A 497 -2.63 17.78 -5.51
CA VAL A 497 -2.09 18.64 -4.46
C VAL A 497 -3.13 19.64 -3.95
N LEU A 498 -4.01 20.17 -4.80
CA LEU A 498 -5.14 20.99 -4.34
C LEU A 498 -6.05 20.19 -3.39
N GLY A 499 -6.34 18.93 -3.72
CA GLY A 499 -7.04 18.00 -2.83
C GLY A 499 -6.34 17.81 -1.49
N VAL A 500 -5.02 17.61 -1.51
CA VAL A 500 -4.20 17.47 -0.29
C VAL A 500 -4.25 18.75 0.55
N VAL A 501 -4.09 19.93 -0.05
CA VAL A 501 -4.16 21.22 0.65
C VAL A 501 -5.52 21.41 1.33
N THR A 502 -6.60 21.12 0.61
CA THR A 502 -7.95 21.21 1.17
C THR A 502 -8.18 20.19 2.28
N LEU A 503 -7.71 18.95 2.10
CA LEU A 503 -7.90 17.89 3.08
C LEU A 503 -7.10 18.19 4.37
N ALA A 504 -5.84 18.59 4.23
CA ALA A 504 -4.97 18.88 5.37
C ALA A 504 -5.48 20.06 6.22
N SER A 505 -6.09 21.07 5.58
CA SER A 505 -6.56 22.26 6.30
C SER A 505 -8.01 22.21 6.76
N LEU A 506 -8.88 21.45 6.08
CA LEU A 506 -10.33 21.45 6.32
C LEU A 506 -10.85 20.14 6.92
N SER A 507 -10.05 19.08 6.93
CA SER A 507 -10.39 17.85 7.64
C SER A 507 -10.43 18.12 9.14
N TRP A 508 -11.45 17.58 9.79
CA TRP A 508 -11.53 17.54 11.25
C TRP A 508 -12.00 16.15 11.68
N THR A 509 -11.61 15.74 12.88
CA THR A 509 -11.87 14.42 13.45
C THR A 509 -12.28 14.59 14.91
N VAL A 510 -13.36 13.92 15.31
CA VAL A 510 -13.86 13.94 16.69
C VAL A 510 -14.08 12.50 17.15
N HIS A 511 -13.70 12.23 18.40
CA HIS A 511 -14.01 10.97 19.07
C HIS A 511 -15.41 11.04 19.65
N VAL A 512 -16.26 10.09 19.28
CA VAL A 512 -17.67 10.08 19.66
C VAL A 512 -18.03 8.73 20.24
N ARG A 513 -18.68 8.74 21.40
CA ARG A 513 -19.34 7.57 21.99
C ARG A 513 -20.80 7.61 21.54
N LEU A 514 -21.27 6.55 20.90
CA LEU A 514 -22.63 6.45 20.37
C LEU A 514 -23.41 5.37 21.13
N PRO A 515 -24.18 5.72 22.18
CA PRO A 515 -25.10 4.79 22.81
C PRO A 515 -26.19 4.36 21.82
N GLN A 516 -26.55 3.09 21.82
CA GLN A 516 -27.53 2.54 20.90
C GLN A 516 -28.89 3.24 21.04
N GLY A 517 -29.46 3.68 19.92
CA GLY A 517 -30.75 4.35 19.84
C GLY A 517 -30.73 5.83 20.26
N GLU A 518 -29.65 6.31 20.86
CA GLU A 518 -29.53 7.71 21.31
C GLU A 518 -28.79 8.55 20.28
N PRO A 519 -29.41 9.64 19.79
CA PRO A 519 -28.75 10.54 18.87
C PRO A 519 -27.74 11.44 19.59
N VAL A 520 -26.52 11.49 19.08
CA VAL A 520 -25.44 12.35 19.57
C VAL A 520 -25.18 13.47 18.56
N GLN A 521 -25.18 14.72 19.03
CA GLN A 521 -24.95 15.89 18.19
C GLN A 521 -23.45 16.19 18.08
N VAL A 522 -22.94 16.27 16.85
CA VAL A 522 -21.55 16.63 16.53
C VAL A 522 -21.56 17.75 15.49
N GLY A 523 -21.49 19.00 15.96
CA GLY A 523 -21.64 20.17 15.09
C GLY A 523 -23.01 20.17 14.40
N VAL A 524 -23.02 20.15 13.07
CA VAL A 524 -24.26 20.10 12.25
C VAL A 524 -24.78 18.67 12.02
N TYR A 525 -24.04 17.66 12.47
CA TYR A 525 -24.35 16.25 12.26
C TYR A 525 -25.03 15.66 13.50
N ARG A 526 -26.13 14.96 13.30
CA ARG A 526 -26.78 14.11 14.30
C ARG A 526 -26.45 12.66 13.97
N LEU A 527 -25.69 12.02 14.84
CA LEU A 527 -25.23 10.64 14.69
C LEU A 527 -26.08 9.73 15.56
N THR A 528 -26.68 8.69 14.98
CA THR A 528 -27.48 7.72 15.73
C THR A 528 -26.97 6.32 15.42
N TYR A 529 -26.46 5.62 16.44
CA TYR A 529 -26.10 4.22 16.33
C TYR A 529 -27.37 3.35 16.50
N GLU A 530 -27.77 2.64 15.45
CA GLU A 530 -29.04 1.91 15.44
C GLU A 530 -28.90 0.46 15.96
N GLY A 531 -27.68 -0.06 15.94
CA GLY A 531 -27.39 -1.46 16.23
C GLY A 531 -26.39 -2.04 15.24
N ARG A 532 -26.01 -3.29 15.50
CA ARG A 532 -25.10 -4.07 14.66
C ARG A 532 -25.80 -5.25 14.02
N GLU A 533 -25.29 -5.66 12.88
CA GLU A 533 -25.71 -6.84 12.14
C GLU A 533 -24.51 -7.75 11.92
N GLN A 534 -24.64 -9.03 12.29
CA GLN A 534 -23.62 -10.01 11.93
C GLN A 534 -23.72 -10.33 10.44
N ILE A 535 -22.64 -10.06 9.72
CA ILE A 535 -22.46 -10.38 8.30
C ILE A 535 -21.56 -11.60 8.16
N GLU A 536 -21.51 -12.19 6.96
CA GLU A 536 -20.63 -13.34 6.69
C GLU A 536 -20.88 -14.54 7.63
N ARG A 537 -22.13 -14.74 8.09
CA ARG A 537 -22.52 -15.79 9.05
C ARG A 537 -22.21 -17.21 8.58
N GLN A 538 -22.00 -17.40 7.29
CA GLN A 538 -21.60 -18.67 6.70
C GLN A 538 -20.16 -19.09 7.05
N TYR A 539 -19.32 -18.16 7.52
CA TYR A 539 -17.94 -18.44 7.89
C TYR A 539 -17.82 -18.70 9.39
N THR A 540 -17.10 -19.76 9.74
CA THR A 540 -16.94 -20.20 11.14
C THR A 540 -15.63 -19.71 11.75
N ASP A 541 -14.68 -19.28 10.91
CA ASP A 541 -13.34 -18.81 11.29
C ASP A 541 -13.31 -17.35 11.79
N ARG A 542 -14.47 -16.68 11.76
CA ARG A 542 -14.61 -15.26 12.10
C ARG A 542 -16.00 -14.90 12.57
N GLU A 543 -16.08 -13.78 13.29
CA GLU A 543 -17.33 -13.11 13.63
C GLU A 543 -17.27 -11.66 13.18
N LYS A 544 -17.94 -11.36 12.06
CA LYS A 544 -17.91 -10.06 11.41
C LYS A 544 -19.18 -9.27 11.65
N TRP A 545 -19.05 -8.08 12.25
CA TRP A 545 -20.17 -7.24 12.66
C TRP A 545 -20.13 -5.91 11.92
N ARG A 546 -21.23 -5.60 11.23
CA ARG A 546 -21.45 -4.30 10.60
C ARG A 546 -22.29 -3.42 11.51
N TYR A 547 -21.77 -2.25 11.89
CA TYR A 547 -22.44 -1.31 12.78
C TYR A 547 -23.16 -0.28 11.92
N ARG A 548 -24.47 -0.13 12.10
CA ARG A 548 -25.27 0.83 11.33
C ARG A 548 -25.33 2.15 12.08
N VAL A 549 -24.70 3.17 11.52
CA VAL A 549 -24.74 4.53 12.06
C VAL A 549 -25.42 5.45 11.05
N ARG A 550 -26.57 5.99 11.46
CA ARG A 550 -27.28 7.00 10.69
C ARG A 550 -26.66 8.36 10.95
N VAL A 551 -26.36 9.09 9.88
CA VAL A 551 -25.83 10.44 9.92
C VAL A 551 -26.83 11.39 9.27
N GLU A 552 -27.43 12.25 10.08
CA GLU A 552 -28.39 13.24 9.64
C GLU A 552 -27.80 14.64 9.74
N THR A 553 -28.06 15.44 8.72
CA THR A 553 -27.91 16.89 8.72
C THR A 553 -29.28 17.46 8.41
N GLY A 554 -29.59 18.71 8.77
CA GLY A 554 -30.92 19.28 8.57
C GLY A 554 -31.51 19.17 7.14
N HIS A 555 -30.69 18.86 6.13
CA HIS A 555 -31.07 18.74 4.72
C HIS A 555 -30.64 17.42 4.04
N SER A 556 -29.91 16.53 4.72
CA SER A 556 -29.43 15.28 4.11
C SER A 556 -29.26 14.15 5.12
N ARG A 557 -29.49 12.92 4.67
CA ARG A 557 -29.27 11.69 5.45
C ARG A 557 -28.25 10.82 4.71
N ALA A 558 -27.34 10.22 5.47
CA ALA A 558 -26.43 9.19 5.02
C ALA A 558 -26.36 8.06 6.04
N GLU A 559 -25.91 6.89 5.62
CA GLU A 559 -25.70 5.75 6.50
C GLU A 559 -24.25 5.29 6.34
N LEU A 560 -23.60 5.06 7.48
CA LEU A 560 -22.23 4.56 7.56
C LEU A 560 -22.27 3.15 8.14
N PHE A 561 -21.40 2.31 7.59
CA PHE A 561 -21.32 0.89 7.94
C PHE A 561 -19.89 0.50 8.35
N PRO A 562 -19.31 1.09 9.40
CA PRO A 562 -18.05 0.61 9.95
C PRO A 562 -18.18 -0.86 10.37
N VAL A 563 -17.09 -1.60 10.21
CA VAL A 563 -17.06 -3.03 10.49
C VAL A 563 -16.02 -3.32 11.56
N LEU A 564 -16.40 -4.15 12.52
CA LEU A 564 -15.51 -4.69 13.54
C LEU A 564 -15.66 -6.20 13.55
N PHE A 565 -14.54 -6.92 13.55
CA PHE A 565 -14.61 -8.38 13.51
C PHE A 565 -13.46 -9.08 14.20
N TRP A 566 -13.77 -10.27 14.70
CA TRP A 566 -12.82 -11.16 15.37
C TRP A 566 -12.55 -12.35 14.46
N SER A 567 -11.31 -12.82 14.41
CA SER A 567 -10.93 -13.96 13.59
C SER A 567 -10.04 -14.92 14.36
N ASP A 568 -10.17 -16.21 14.06
CA ASP A 568 -9.31 -17.25 14.60
C ASP A 568 -7.85 -17.08 14.12
N TYR A 569 -7.62 -16.29 13.05
CA TYR A 569 -6.30 -15.97 12.51
C TYR A 569 -5.32 -15.44 13.58
N ASN A 570 -5.80 -14.54 14.44
CA ASN A 570 -5.06 -14.00 15.59
C ASN A 570 -5.60 -14.55 16.92
N ARG A 571 -6.22 -15.74 16.90
CA ARG A 571 -6.85 -16.38 18.07
C ARG A 571 -7.87 -15.48 18.77
N ARG A 572 -8.53 -14.59 18.01
CA ARG A 572 -9.47 -13.58 18.54
C ARG A 572 -8.89 -12.73 19.66
N GLN A 573 -7.59 -12.44 19.63
CA GLN A 573 -6.91 -11.62 20.64
C GLN A 573 -7.10 -10.12 20.40
N ALA A 574 -7.28 -9.71 19.14
CA ALA A 574 -7.58 -8.33 18.76
C ALA A 574 -8.64 -8.27 17.66
N ALA A 575 -9.48 -7.24 17.69
CA ALA A 575 -10.45 -6.99 16.63
C ALA A 575 -9.79 -6.35 15.40
N PHE A 576 -10.24 -6.74 14.22
CA PHE A 576 -9.97 -6.04 12.97
C PHE A 576 -11.03 -4.98 12.74
N LEU A 577 -10.59 -3.82 12.24
CA LEU A 577 -11.37 -2.59 12.17
C LEU A 577 -11.37 -2.10 10.73
N GLU A 578 -12.55 -1.96 10.12
CA GLU A 578 -12.70 -1.35 8.80
C GLU A 578 -13.58 -0.09 8.91
N PRO A 579 -13.15 1.05 8.35
CA PRO A 579 -13.91 2.28 8.39
C PRO A 579 -15.21 2.20 7.58
N GLY A 580 -16.25 2.89 8.05
CA GLY A 580 -17.43 3.19 7.26
C GLY A 580 -17.21 4.49 6.49
N ILE A 581 -17.45 4.47 5.17
CA ILE A 581 -17.26 5.63 4.29
C ILE A 581 -18.55 5.93 3.54
N ALA A 582 -19.05 7.15 3.64
CA ALA A 582 -20.08 7.67 2.76
C ALA A 582 -19.43 8.59 1.73
N TRP A 583 -19.22 8.04 0.55
CA TRP A 583 -18.66 8.73 -0.61
C TRP A 583 -19.59 9.85 -1.06
N ARG A 584 -19.10 11.09 -1.04
CA ARG A 584 -19.87 12.27 -1.48
C ARG A 584 -19.02 13.12 -2.39
N VAL A 585 -19.64 13.89 -3.28
CA VAL A 585 -18.93 14.69 -4.29
C VAL A 585 -17.96 15.72 -3.66
N ALA A 586 -18.36 16.38 -2.58
CA ALA A 586 -17.57 17.46 -1.97
C ALA A 586 -16.65 17.01 -0.83
N ALA A 587 -17.16 16.16 0.07
CA ALA A 587 -16.45 15.71 1.26
C ALA A 587 -17.00 14.38 1.75
N ASP A 588 -16.13 13.38 1.88
CA ASP A 588 -16.53 12.08 2.41
C ASP A 588 -16.83 12.20 3.90
N LEU A 589 -17.85 11.47 4.35
CA LEU A 589 -18.04 11.18 5.76
C LEU A 589 -17.29 9.89 6.06
N TYR A 590 -16.36 9.95 7.01
CA TYR A 590 -15.47 8.85 7.35
C TYR A 590 -15.64 8.51 8.83
N MET A 591 -15.83 7.22 9.13
CA MET A 591 -16.05 6.74 10.49
C MET A 591 -15.18 5.53 10.76
N ALA A 592 -14.14 5.72 11.58
CA ALA A 592 -13.29 4.62 12.01
C ALA A 592 -13.82 4.04 13.34
N PRO A 593 -14.12 2.73 13.40
CA PRO A 593 -14.44 2.09 14.67
C PRO A 593 -13.21 2.06 15.59
N LYS A 594 -13.44 2.21 16.90
CA LYS A 594 -12.38 2.09 17.92
C LYS A 594 -12.67 1.01 18.94
N ALA A 595 -13.86 1.02 19.51
CA ALA A 595 -14.25 0.06 20.52
C ALA A 595 -15.78 -0.07 20.58
N VAL A 596 -16.22 -1.19 21.14
CA VAL A 596 -17.62 -1.44 21.48
C VAL A 596 -17.64 -1.81 22.94
N GLU A 597 -18.40 -1.05 23.72
CA GLU A 597 -18.56 -1.23 25.16
C GLU A 597 -20.04 -1.48 25.46
N THR A 598 -20.33 -2.11 26.59
CA THR A 598 -21.71 -2.19 27.10
C THR A 598 -21.82 -1.26 28.29
N GLU A 599 -22.53 -0.14 28.13
CA GLU A 599 -22.85 0.75 29.24
C GLU A 599 -24.02 0.19 30.04
N GLY A 600 -23.96 0.34 31.37
CA GLY A 600 -24.95 -0.26 32.26
C GLY A 600 -24.76 -1.76 32.47
N ALA A 601 -23.74 -2.37 31.85
CA ALA A 601 -23.32 -3.74 32.16
C ALA A 601 -22.92 -3.84 33.62
N ALA A 602 -23.32 -4.94 34.23
CA ALA A 602 -23.01 -5.18 35.62
C ALA A 602 -21.52 -5.52 35.79
N ALA A 603 -20.86 -4.83 36.73
CA ALA A 603 -19.53 -5.20 37.17
C ALA A 603 -19.60 -6.57 37.86
N GLU A 604 -18.76 -7.50 37.41
CA GLU A 604 -18.78 -8.88 37.92
C GLU A 604 -17.88 -9.05 39.13
N LEU A 605 -18.42 -9.72 40.16
CA LEU A 605 -17.70 -10.19 41.32
C LEU A 605 -17.86 -11.72 41.41
N VAL A 606 -16.74 -12.44 41.29
CA VAL A 606 -16.74 -13.91 41.34
C VAL A 606 -16.35 -14.36 42.74
N LEU A 607 -17.23 -15.11 43.41
CA LEU A 607 -17.01 -15.60 44.77
C LEU A 607 -17.27 -17.09 44.90
N ARG A 608 -16.44 -17.77 45.70
CA ARG A 608 -16.71 -19.11 46.26
C ARG A 608 -17.43 -19.00 47.60
N ARG A 609 -18.03 -20.11 48.04
CA ARG A 609 -18.70 -20.17 49.34
C ARG A 609 -17.72 -19.83 50.46
N GLY A 610 -18.09 -18.88 51.32
CA GLY A 610 -17.28 -18.36 52.42
C GLY A 610 -16.26 -17.28 52.03
N GLU A 611 -16.05 -17.05 50.73
CA GLU A 611 -15.13 -16.03 50.22
C GLU A 611 -15.71 -14.63 50.38
N ILE A 612 -14.84 -13.66 50.66
CA ILE A 612 -15.19 -12.24 50.81
C ILE A 612 -14.56 -11.48 49.65
N GLY A 613 -15.39 -10.83 48.84
CA GLY A 613 -14.97 -9.88 47.82
C GLY A 613 -15.35 -8.46 48.19
N ARG A 614 -14.76 -7.49 47.50
CA ARG A 614 -15.17 -6.08 47.57
C ARG A 614 -16.00 -5.74 46.35
N LEU A 615 -17.01 -4.87 46.49
CA LEU A 615 -17.76 -4.40 45.32
C LEU A 615 -16.80 -3.67 44.36
N PRO A 616 -16.85 -3.97 43.05
CA PRO A 616 -16.03 -3.26 42.06
C PRO A 616 -16.33 -1.75 41.99
N THR A 617 -17.56 -1.35 42.33
CA THR A 617 -18.04 0.04 42.27
C THR A 617 -17.84 0.81 43.58
N ASP A 618 -17.64 0.11 44.71
CA ASP A 618 -17.40 0.71 46.03
C ASP A 618 -16.57 -0.24 46.91
N SER A 619 -15.28 0.08 47.05
CA SER A 619 -14.35 -0.76 47.82
C SER A 619 -14.61 -0.79 49.34
N THR A 620 -15.52 0.06 49.84
CA THR A 620 -15.92 0.09 51.26
C THR A 620 -16.97 -0.96 51.62
N VAL A 621 -17.59 -1.58 50.61
CA VAL A 621 -18.59 -2.63 50.80
C VAL A 621 -17.99 -3.99 50.48
N GLN A 622 -18.09 -4.90 51.44
CA GLN A 622 -17.67 -6.29 51.31
C GLN A 622 -18.89 -7.18 51.08
N VAL A 623 -18.71 -8.17 50.21
CA VAL A 623 -19.72 -9.18 49.86
C VAL A 623 -19.16 -10.54 50.22
N ARG A 624 -19.83 -11.27 51.10
CA ARG A 624 -19.51 -12.66 51.42
C ARG A 624 -20.56 -13.60 50.86
N LEU A 625 -20.14 -14.62 50.11
CA LEU A 625 -21.07 -15.65 49.62
C LEU A 625 -21.34 -16.69 50.73
N LEU A 626 -22.58 -16.84 51.18
CA LEU A 626 -22.95 -17.74 52.28
C LEU A 626 -23.28 -19.16 51.81
N ARG A 627 -24.19 -19.27 50.83
CA ARG A 627 -24.66 -20.55 50.29
C ARG A 627 -25.35 -20.39 48.93
N PHE A 628 -25.37 -21.48 48.18
CA PHE A 628 -26.21 -21.67 47.00
C PHE A 628 -27.56 -22.25 47.41
N GLU A 629 -28.62 -21.85 46.72
CA GLU A 629 -29.98 -22.35 46.89
C GLU A 629 -30.52 -22.77 45.53
N MET A 630 -31.03 -23.99 45.44
CA MET A 630 -31.76 -24.47 44.26
C MET A 630 -33.25 -24.28 44.53
N GLY A 631 -33.89 -23.46 43.72
CA GLY A 631 -35.33 -23.19 43.81
C GLY A 631 -36.16 -24.23 43.06
N PRO A 632 -37.50 -24.14 43.17
CA PRO A 632 -38.40 -25.06 42.49
C PRO A 632 -38.30 -24.92 40.96
N VAL A 633 -38.47 -26.04 40.26
CA VAL A 633 -38.63 -26.08 38.80
C VAL A 633 -40.10 -25.78 38.49
N GLN A 634 -40.35 -24.72 37.70
CA GLN A 634 -41.70 -24.38 37.23
C GLN A 634 -41.69 -24.38 35.69
N GLY A 635 -42.40 -25.34 35.09
CA GLY A 635 -42.31 -25.59 33.65
C GLY A 635 -40.87 -25.95 33.24
N ASP A 636 -40.37 -25.30 32.19
CA ASP A 636 -38.99 -25.46 31.70
C ASP A 636 -37.99 -24.51 32.38
N THR A 637 -38.43 -23.71 33.36
CA THR A 637 -37.57 -22.73 34.05
C THR A 637 -37.13 -23.20 35.44
N LEU A 638 -35.80 -23.26 35.64
CA LEU A 638 -35.18 -23.53 36.93
C LEU A 638 -34.80 -22.21 37.62
N THR A 639 -35.21 -22.01 38.86
CA THR A 639 -34.75 -20.85 39.64
C THR A 639 -33.56 -21.27 40.50
N LEU A 640 -32.44 -20.55 40.37
CA LEU A 640 -31.27 -20.67 41.24
C LEU A 640 -31.15 -19.40 42.07
N ALA A 641 -30.65 -19.49 43.29
CA ALA A 641 -30.37 -18.32 44.10
C ALA A 641 -29.07 -18.47 44.87
N VAL A 642 -28.48 -17.35 45.27
CA VAL A 642 -27.39 -17.32 46.24
C VAL A 642 -27.74 -16.42 47.40
N TRP A 643 -27.28 -16.79 48.59
CA TRP A 643 -27.35 -15.93 49.76
C TRP A 643 -26.01 -15.24 49.93
N ILE A 644 -26.03 -13.91 50.01
CA ILE A 644 -24.87 -13.08 50.24
C ILE A 644 -25.05 -12.26 51.52
N GLU A 645 -23.95 -11.99 52.19
CA GLU A 645 -23.87 -11.02 53.28
C GLU A 645 -23.14 -9.78 52.78
N LEU A 646 -23.77 -8.61 52.90
CA LEU A 646 -23.19 -7.31 52.62
C LEU A 646 -22.77 -6.67 53.93
N SER A 647 -21.49 -6.30 54.06
CA SER A 647 -21.01 -5.49 55.18
C SER A 647 -20.33 -4.22 54.67
N SER A 648 -20.51 -3.11 55.38
CA SER A 648 -19.78 -1.86 55.14
C SER A 648 -18.98 -1.51 56.40
N ASN A 649 -18.16 -0.47 56.41
CA ASN A 649 -17.38 -0.04 57.59
C ASN A 649 -18.22 0.32 58.87
N ALA A 650 -19.53 0.10 58.87
CA ALA A 650 -20.44 0.21 60.00
C ALA A 650 -20.81 -1.19 60.55
N PRO A 651 -21.17 -1.33 61.85
CA PRO A 651 -21.35 -2.64 62.52
C PRO A 651 -22.62 -3.43 62.13
N ARG A 652 -23.26 -3.13 61.00
CA ARG A 652 -24.45 -3.84 60.49
C ARG A 652 -24.12 -4.55 59.17
N SER A 653 -24.39 -5.85 59.11
CA SER A 653 -24.39 -6.63 57.88
C SER A 653 -25.82 -6.97 57.45
N ASP A 654 -26.11 -6.83 56.17
CA ASP A 654 -27.40 -7.16 55.57
C ASP A 654 -27.27 -8.47 54.80
N THR A 655 -28.19 -9.41 55.02
CA THR A 655 -28.23 -10.65 54.24
C THR A 655 -29.23 -10.54 53.11
N LEU A 656 -28.78 -10.76 51.87
CA LEU A 656 -29.62 -10.71 50.68
C LEU A 656 -29.67 -12.07 49.98
N ARG A 657 -30.85 -12.43 49.48
CA ARG A 657 -31.05 -13.57 48.58
C ARG A 657 -31.10 -13.04 47.16
N LEU A 658 -30.19 -13.48 46.29
CA LEU A 658 -30.13 -13.09 44.87
C LEU A 658 -30.65 -14.23 43.99
N PRO A 659 -31.92 -14.22 43.56
CA PRO A 659 -32.45 -15.21 42.64
C PRO A 659 -32.10 -14.91 41.17
N MET A 660 -32.09 -15.96 40.38
CA MET A 660 -31.81 -15.98 38.95
C MET A 660 -32.67 -17.07 38.31
N ARG A 661 -33.39 -16.74 37.25
CA ARG A 661 -34.13 -17.73 36.46
C ARG A 661 -33.24 -18.22 35.33
N MET A 662 -33.07 -19.54 35.21
CA MET A 662 -32.49 -20.15 34.01
C MET A 662 -33.62 -20.41 33.01
N LEU A 663 -33.52 -19.78 31.84
CA LEU A 663 -34.44 -20.00 30.72
C LEU A 663 -33.99 -21.19 29.86
N ASP A 664 -32.69 -21.34 29.67
CA ASP A 664 -32.02 -22.49 29.05
C ASP A 664 -30.59 -22.62 29.61
N LEU A 665 -29.74 -23.48 29.02
CA LEU A 665 -28.36 -23.68 29.47
C LEU A 665 -27.45 -22.44 29.29
N GLU A 666 -27.82 -21.49 28.43
CA GLU A 666 -27.00 -20.31 28.06
C GLU A 666 -27.64 -18.98 28.47
N ARG A 667 -28.96 -18.93 28.69
CA ARG A 667 -29.73 -17.72 28.97
C ARG A 667 -30.23 -17.72 30.41
N THR A 668 -29.68 -16.80 31.19
CA THR A 668 -30.11 -16.51 32.56
C THR A 668 -30.80 -15.15 32.64
N GLN A 669 -31.77 -15.03 33.54
CA GLN A 669 -32.43 -13.78 33.90
C GLN A 669 -32.21 -13.51 35.40
N PRO A 670 -31.23 -12.67 35.76
CA PRO A 670 -31.04 -12.22 37.14
C PRO A 670 -32.25 -11.41 37.63
N GLU A 671 -32.66 -11.63 38.88
CA GLU A 671 -33.51 -10.67 39.59
C GLU A 671 -32.62 -9.61 40.25
N TRP A 672 -32.81 -8.36 39.88
CA TRP A 672 -32.00 -7.25 40.35
C TRP A 672 -32.56 -6.68 41.64
N ILE A 673 -31.77 -6.72 42.71
CA ILE A 673 -32.18 -6.27 44.04
C ILE A 673 -31.52 -4.92 44.33
N PRO A 674 -32.31 -3.86 44.60
CA PRO A 674 -31.77 -2.54 44.90
C PRO A 674 -31.11 -2.53 46.28
N VAL A 675 -29.93 -1.91 46.36
CA VAL A 675 -29.16 -1.75 47.58
C VAL A 675 -28.80 -0.28 47.77
N ARG A 676 -29.25 0.32 48.88
CA ARG A 676 -28.94 1.68 49.33
C ARG A 676 -29.16 2.80 48.29
N ASP A 677 -30.26 2.74 47.52
CA ASP A 677 -30.65 3.69 46.45
C ASP A 677 -29.61 3.96 45.34
N LEU A 678 -28.40 3.39 45.42
CA LEU A 678 -27.25 3.69 44.57
C LEU A 678 -27.06 2.64 43.47
N PHE A 679 -27.19 1.35 43.80
CA PHE A 679 -26.92 0.26 42.87
C PHE A 679 -27.89 -0.91 43.06
N GLU A 680 -27.91 -1.80 42.06
CA GLU A 680 -28.62 -3.07 42.08
C GLU A 680 -27.59 -4.22 42.05
N ILE A 681 -27.85 -5.26 42.83
CA ILE A 681 -27.07 -6.50 42.82
C ILE A 681 -27.95 -7.65 42.31
N GLY A 682 -27.38 -8.49 41.44
CA GLY A 682 -28.06 -9.68 40.90
C GLY A 682 -27.09 -10.86 40.73
N LEU A 683 -27.63 -12.07 40.69
CA LEU A 683 -26.85 -13.28 40.39
C LEU A 683 -26.84 -13.51 38.87
N LEU A 684 -25.68 -13.34 38.21
CA LEU A 684 -25.56 -13.43 36.75
C LEU A 684 -25.45 -14.86 36.24
N ARG A 685 -24.59 -15.66 36.89
CA ARG A 685 -24.38 -17.08 36.57
C ARG A 685 -23.71 -17.80 37.72
N ILE A 686 -23.79 -19.13 37.69
CA ILE A 686 -23.02 -20.02 38.57
C ILE A 686 -22.04 -20.76 37.67
N LEU A 687 -20.77 -20.82 38.08
CA LEU A 687 -19.73 -21.63 37.44
C LEU A 687 -19.60 -22.92 38.25
N PRO A 688 -20.27 -24.01 37.84
CA PRO A 688 -20.22 -25.26 38.58
C PRO A 688 -18.86 -25.93 38.42
N GLU A 689 -18.27 -26.39 39.52
CA GLU A 689 -17.08 -27.25 39.51
C GLU A 689 -17.52 -28.71 39.54
N ARG A 690 -17.19 -29.47 38.49
CA ARG A 690 -17.73 -30.83 38.26
C ARG A 690 -17.19 -31.86 39.25
N GLN A 691 -16.01 -31.63 39.80
CA GLN A 691 -15.36 -32.56 40.73
C GLN A 691 -15.69 -32.26 42.20
N ASP A 692 -16.04 -31.01 42.52
CA ASP A 692 -16.32 -30.58 43.89
C ASP A 692 -17.31 -29.41 43.86
N ILE A 693 -18.59 -29.70 44.09
CA ILE A 693 -19.67 -28.71 44.06
C ILE A 693 -19.41 -27.58 45.09
N ALA A 694 -18.68 -27.85 46.18
CA ALA A 694 -18.34 -26.83 47.17
C ALA A 694 -17.38 -25.76 46.63
N ARG A 695 -16.67 -26.05 45.53
CA ARG A 695 -15.78 -25.10 44.82
C ARG A 695 -16.48 -24.30 43.72
N SER A 696 -17.77 -24.56 43.49
CA SER A 696 -18.56 -23.78 42.54
C SER A 696 -18.51 -22.29 42.88
N GLN A 697 -18.49 -21.45 41.86
CA GLN A 697 -18.41 -20.00 42.00
C GLN A 697 -19.74 -19.36 41.62
N ALA A 698 -20.14 -18.33 42.36
CA ALA A 698 -21.22 -17.43 41.97
C ALA A 698 -20.61 -16.19 41.29
N VAL A 699 -21.15 -15.81 40.14
CA VAL A 699 -20.83 -14.54 39.50
C VAL A 699 -21.95 -13.56 39.82
N ILE A 700 -21.64 -12.61 40.69
CA ILE A 700 -22.55 -11.57 41.16
C ILE A 700 -22.32 -10.32 40.33
N GLY A 701 -23.39 -9.78 39.75
CA GLY A 701 -23.37 -8.53 38.99
C GLY A 701 -23.76 -7.36 39.86
N VAL A 702 -23.09 -6.22 39.69
CA VAL A 702 -23.38 -4.96 40.38
C VAL A 702 -23.50 -3.85 39.33
N ARG A 703 -24.63 -3.15 39.30
CA ARG A 703 -24.86 -2.06 38.34
C ARG A 703 -25.53 -0.85 38.99
N PRO A 704 -25.40 0.37 38.45
CA PRO A 704 -26.16 1.52 38.93
C PRO A 704 -27.67 1.24 38.88
N ARG A 705 -28.42 1.78 39.84
CA ARG A 705 -29.87 1.54 39.92
C ARG A 705 -30.58 2.05 38.66
N GLY A 706 -31.46 1.23 38.08
CA GLY A 706 -32.16 1.57 36.84
C GLY A 706 -31.29 1.57 35.57
N ALA A 707 -30.03 1.13 35.65
CA ALA A 707 -29.18 1.01 34.47
C ALA A 707 -29.77 0.00 33.48
N ARG A 708 -29.92 0.43 32.23
CA ARG A 708 -30.23 -0.45 31.10
C ARG A 708 -28.94 -0.75 30.38
N GLU A 709 -28.70 -2.04 30.14
CA GLU A 709 -27.59 -2.46 29.28
C GLU A 709 -27.84 -1.95 27.87
N ARG A 710 -26.93 -1.11 27.40
CA ARG A 710 -26.94 -0.60 26.04
C ARG A 710 -25.55 -0.67 25.46
N GLU A 711 -25.47 -1.06 24.20
CA GLU A 711 -24.21 -1.05 23.49
C GLU A 711 -23.81 0.40 23.18
N VAL A 712 -22.58 0.76 23.50
CA VAL A 712 -21.95 2.04 23.20
C VAL A 712 -20.87 1.79 22.17
N PHE A 713 -21.07 2.34 20.99
CA PHE A 713 -20.12 2.23 19.90
C PHE A 713 -19.22 3.46 19.86
N THR A 714 -17.93 3.26 20.14
CA THR A 714 -16.93 4.33 20.13
C THR A 714 -16.26 4.42 18.76
N VAL A 715 -16.34 5.59 18.14
CA VAL A 715 -15.83 5.85 16.80
C VAL A 715 -15.05 7.15 16.72
N GLU A 716 -14.14 7.24 15.76
CA GLU A 716 -13.62 8.51 15.24
C GLU A 716 -14.45 8.92 14.02
N PHE A 717 -15.26 9.96 14.17
CA PHE A 717 -16.00 10.56 13.07
C PHE A 717 -15.20 11.70 12.46
N SER A 718 -15.06 11.69 11.14
CA SER A 718 -14.28 12.69 10.41
C SER A 718 -14.97 13.13 9.12
N LEU A 719 -14.77 14.40 8.78
CA LEU A 719 -15.10 14.94 7.47
C LEU A 719 -13.81 15.03 6.64
N LYS A 720 -13.85 14.59 5.38
CA LYS A 720 -12.69 14.59 4.48
C LYS A 720 -12.93 15.44 3.22
N PRO A 721 -12.87 16.78 3.31
CA PRO A 721 -13.07 17.65 2.15
C PRO A 721 -11.96 17.52 1.11
N GLY A 722 -12.33 17.52 -0.18
CA GLY A 722 -11.37 17.53 -1.28
C GLY A 722 -10.65 16.20 -1.55
N ILE A 723 -10.99 15.12 -0.84
CA ILE A 723 -10.45 13.78 -1.08
C ILE A 723 -10.70 13.29 -2.51
N ASN A 724 -11.83 13.63 -3.12
CA ASN A 724 -12.09 13.31 -4.52
C ASN A 724 -11.15 14.00 -5.51
N LEU A 725 -10.61 15.17 -5.17
CA LEU A 725 -9.59 15.83 -5.99
C LEU A 725 -8.27 15.05 -5.94
N VAL A 726 -7.95 14.43 -4.80
CA VAL A 726 -6.81 13.52 -4.67
C VAL A 726 -6.97 12.33 -5.62
N TRP A 727 -8.14 11.67 -5.59
CA TRP A 727 -8.42 10.52 -6.44
C TRP A 727 -8.47 10.88 -7.92
N LEU A 728 -9.22 11.93 -8.29
CA LEU A 728 -9.31 12.40 -9.66
C LEU A 728 -7.94 12.83 -10.20
N GLY A 729 -7.16 13.54 -9.38
CA GLY A 729 -5.81 13.94 -9.72
C GLY A 729 -4.90 12.74 -9.98
N GLY A 730 -4.91 11.75 -9.09
CA GLY A 730 -4.18 10.49 -9.26
C GLY A 730 -4.59 9.73 -10.52
N MET A 731 -5.89 9.60 -10.80
CA MET A 731 -6.40 8.97 -12.01
C MET A 731 -5.93 9.70 -13.28
N LEU A 732 -5.96 11.04 -13.29
CA LEU A 732 -5.49 11.85 -14.42
C LEU A 732 -3.98 11.70 -14.64
N VAL A 733 -3.17 11.59 -13.58
CA VAL A 733 -1.74 11.25 -13.67
C VAL A 733 -1.55 9.93 -14.41
N VAL A 734 -2.23 8.87 -13.96
CA VAL A 734 -2.10 7.52 -14.55
C VAL A 734 -2.56 7.52 -16.01
N VAL A 735 -3.76 8.02 -16.30
CA VAL A 735 -4.32 8.06 -17.65
C VAL A 735 -3.44 8.89 -18.59
N GLY A 736 -2.95 10.04 -18.12
CA GLY A 736 -2.04 10.88 -18.88
C GLY A 736 -0.71 10.20 -19.21
N LEU A 737 -0.12 9.50 -18.23
CA LEU A 737 1.11 8.73 -18.44
C LEU A 737 0.90 7.55 -19.39
N LEU A 738 -0.20 6.80 -19.25
CA LEU A 738 -0.56 5.71 -20.18
C LEU A 738 -0.70 6.22 -21.61
N TRP A 739 -1.41 7.33 -21.79
CA TRP A 739 -1.58 7.95 -23.09
C TRP A 739 -0.25 8.42 -23.69
N SER A 740 0.60 9.08 -22.90
CA SER A 740 1.94 9.52 -23.31
C SER A 740 2.82 8.33 -23.72
N GLY A 741 2.80 7.24 -22.95
CA GLY A 741 3.52 6.00 -23.25
C GLY A 741 3.05 5.35 -24.56
N ALA A 742 1.73 5.21 -24.74
CA ALA A 742 1.13 4.63 -25.94
C ALA A 742 1.49 5.43 -27.21
N GLN A 743 1.45 6.75 -27.16
CA GLN A 743 1.82 7.61 -28.28
C GLN A 743 3.32 7.50 -28.64
N ARG A 744 4.19 7.32 -27.63
CA ARG A 744 5.63 7.13 -27.83
C ARG A 744 5.95 5.78 -28.46
N LEU A 745 5.25 4.71 -28.07
CA LEU A 745 5.37 3.38 -28.69
C LEU A 745 5.01 3.42 -30.19
N ARG A 746 3.92 4.12 -30.55
CA ARG A 746 3.49 4.30 -31.95
C ARG A 746 4.47 5.15 -32.78
N GLY A 747 5.24 6.02 -32.13
CA GLY A 747 6.21 6.91 -32.76
C GLY A 747 7.57 6.27 -33.08
N ILE A 748 7.81 5.01 -32.69
CA ILE A 748 9.06 4.31 -33.00
C ILE A 748 9.03 3.87 -34.47
N PRO A 749 9.93 4.37 -35.33
CA PRO A 749 9.93 4.00 -36.74
C PRO A 749 10.13 2.49 -36.90
N GLY A 750 9.15 1.82 -37.53
CA GLY A 750 9.23 0.40 -37.87
C GLY A 750 10.30 0.12 -38.93
N ARG A 751 11.08 -0.95 -38.72
CA ARG A 751 12.02 -1.61 -39.67
C ARG A 751 13.17 -0.81 -40.29
N LYS A 752 13.20 0.53 -40.30
CA LYS A 752 14.28 1.32 -40.95
C LYS A 752 15.65 1.34 -40.24
N LEU A 753 15.80 0.72 -39.07
CA LEU A 753 17.08 0.67 -38.34
C LEU A 753 17.99 -0.51 -38.75
N ARG A 754 17.56 -1.33 -39.72
CA ARG A 754 18.27 -2.57 -40.12
C ARG A 754 19.30 -2.34 -41.24
N ASP A 755 19.15 -1.28 -42.03
CA ASP A 755 20.05 -1.00 -43.15
C ASP A 755 21.19 -0.11 -42.68
N GLY A 756 22.33 -0.75 -42.41
CA GLY A 756 23.60 -0.11 -42.13
C GLY A 756 24.19 0.56 -43.37
N GLN A 757 23.59 1.66 -43.84
CA GLN A 757 24.30 2.60 -44.69
C GLN A 757 25.02 3.63 -43.83
N SER A 758 26.31 3.33 -43.61
CA SER A 758 27.50 4.19 -43.51
C SER A 758 27.40 5.72 -43.50
N LYS A 759 26.41 6.34 -42.86
CA LYS A 759 26.51 7.75 -42.44
C LYS A 759 26.64 7.81 -40.93
N ARG A 760 27.66 8.55 -40.48
CA ARG A 760 28.05 8.68 -39.07
C ARG A 760 26.78 8.84 -38.20
N PRO A 761 26.64 8.10 -37.09
CA PRO A 761 25.44 8.16 -36.23
C PRO A 761 25.13 9.55 -35.67
N GLN A 762 26.07 10.49 -35.76
CA GLN A 762 25.88 11.89 -35.40
C GLN A 762 25.00 12.67 -36.39
N GLU A 763 24.96 12.30 -37.68
CA GLU A 763 24.18 13.02 -38.69
C GLU A 763 22.72 12.58 -38.73
N ALA A 764 22.41 11.30 -38.47
CA ALA A 764 21.03 10.80 -38.49
C ALA A 764 20.17 11.36 -37.33
N VAL A 765 20.80 11.78 -36.23
CA VAL A 765 20.13 12.50 -35.13
C VAL A 765 19.75 13.92 -35.58
N VAL A 766 20.52 14.52 -36.50
CA VAL A 766 20.26 15.84 -37.08
C VAL A 766 19.27 15.78 -38.25
N THR A 767 19.25 14.73 -39.06
CA THR A 767 18.34 14.63 -40.22
C THR A 767 16.87 14.44 -39.82
N VAL A 768 16.59 13.91 -38.62
CA VAL A 768 15.23 13.88 -38.04
C VAL A 768 14.88 15.23 -37.36
N MET A 769 15.86 16.11 -37.13
CA MET A 769 15.65 17.44 -36.55
C MET A 769 15.23 18.51 -37.57
N ASP A 770 15.48 18.31 -38.88
CA ASP A 770 15.32 19.39 -39.87
C ASP A 770 14.02 19.37 -40.70
N SER A 771 13.18 18.33 -40.60
CA SER A 771 11.98 18.21 -41.47
C SER A 771 10.66 18.70 -40.87
N LYS A 772 10.67 19.41 -39.72
CA LYS A 772 9.50 20.18 -39.26
C LYS A 772 9.91 21.49 -38.61
N ARG A 773 10.28 22.47 -39.44
CA ARG A 773 9.99 23.88 -39.16
C ARG A 773 8.46 24.00 -39.02
N VAL A 774 7.98 23.98 -37.79
CA VAL A 774 6.73 24.67 -37.43
C VAL A 774 7.15 25.93 -36.72
N SER A 775 7.61 26.89 -37.52
CA SER A 775 7.45 28.30 -37.22
C SER A 775 5.95 28.60 -37.36
N GLY A 776 5.25 28.70 -36.24
CA GLY A 776 3.83 29.02 -36.19
C GLY A 776 3.20 28.64 -34.85
N VAL A 777 3.07 29.66 -33.99
CA VAL A 777 2.35 29.73 -32.68
C VAL A 777 3.16 29.40 -31.42
#